data_AF-A0A7D7R0Y2-F1
#
_entry.id   AF-A0A7D7R0Y2-F1
#
_cell.length_a   1.000
_cell.length_b   1.000
_cell.length_c   1.000
_cell.angle_alpha   90.00
_cell.angle_beta   90.00
_cell.angle_gamma   90.00
#
_symmetry.space_group_name_H-M   'P 1'
#
loop_
_entity.id
_entity.type
_entity.pdbx_description
1 polymer ?
#
loop_
_entity_poly.entity_id
_entity_poly.type
_entity_poly.pdbx_seq_one_letter_code
_entity_poly.pdbx_strand_id
1 'polypeptide(L)'
;MIKTLRSLLSYAALTTIVFVAVVTTQLVTTHKTSAIDNITPTVTHSFNSSNKSDGSTSEAISVQSSDSNLYGTSYGGGANDKDLIFKIPPNSSNFNLFYLFKEKDGERTNLKVAANQPTTSLYVYVSPTGSDTKGDGSLGKPLRTLAYAAKRVQPNKNYTIYLNPGVYRETEATVLPPGVNIEGAGESRVTITSNGAIPAPGVNTGSSNWSLLHHGSIIQLVSPSYSGSSPRYGPPSEMIGATDGNQTLGGFTIDGNGKTIKAGIWVENRNNVTVHNVTFKDFQHSGAVFTRGDMWWFVPLPEGKWMKNTTIHDCTFINSAADWVSGGSTGNLRLGGLDGANIYNITIRENKGYGIKFMHVGHLRNVKIHDCDIQVPEVDSQWSEDASIELWNLSYGNEIYNVACNTWLSMVNHSVMNEYQPTAKNPSNLKMRNVRIKDIDGQSVKESIEVALSGVEISNSYFQDKGFGIAIWGGKAWGGSIENQNINIHNNIFANVARKVQFSFGKSAAIFIPDSASNINIHNNVFDNLGNSLQLDSADRISIKNNVFLNSQGDDVQGGKNIAFTNNLRRNTNSAKPTWQIQFAVNATNIQGDPRFTSTGDRWNSYYKPASSRSLVVDRGTYVGLSYSGSAPDIGRWEW
;
A
#
# COMPACT_ATOMS: atom_id res chain seq x y z
N MET A 1 15.47 -1.39 51.94
CA MET A 1 15.37 -2.57 52.82
C MET A 1 14.59 -2.14 54.06
N ILE A 2 13.32 -2.59 54.18
CA ILE A 2 12.59 -2.85 55.43
C ILE A 2 12.44 -1.65 56.40
N LYS A 3 11.27 -1.02 56.63
CA LYS A 3 10.09 -1.53 57.38
C LYS A 3 9.09 -0.35 57.36
N THR A 4 7.84 -0.50 56.93
CA THR A 4 6.77 -0.78 57.89
C THR A 4 5.53 -1.31 57.18
N LEU A 5 5.18 -2.54 57.54
CA LEU A 5 3.88 -3.18 57.37
C LEU A 5 3.37 -3.45 58.79
N ARG A 6 2.10 -3.14 59.07
CA ARG A 6 1.22 -3.76 60.09
C ARG A 6 -0.14 -3.05 59.98
N SER A 7 -1.08 -3.63 59.22
CA SER A 7 -2.11 -4.60 59.66
C SER A 7 -3.14 -3.96 60.61
N LEU A 8 -4.35 -3.68 60.12
CA LEU A 8 -5.54 -4.56 60.22
C LEU A 8 -5.94 -4.85 61.68
N LEU A 9 -7.06 -4.26 62.11
CA LEU A 9 -7.99 -4.79 63.11
C LEU A 9 -9.37 -4.11 62.93
N SER A 10 -10.20 -4.82 62.17
CA SER A 10 -11.63 -5.16 62.39
C SER A 10 -12.54 -4.38 63.35
N TYR A 11 -13.71 -4.05 62.78
CA TYR A 11 -15.10 -4.10 63.29
C TYR A 11 -15.74 -2.95 64.10
N ALA A 12 -16.90 -2.54 63.56
CA ALA A 12 -18.12 -2.01 64.18
C ALA A 12 -18.23 -0.50 64.49
N ALA A 13 -19.06 0.21 63.71
CA ALA A 13 -20.32 0.80 64.20
C ALA A 13 -21.06 1.55 63.08
N LEU A 14 -22.36 1.24 62.93
CA LEU A 14 -23.36 2.05 62.22
C LEU A 14 -23.44 3.47 62.80
N THR A 15 -23.59 4.51 61.98
CA THR A 15 -24.79 5.39 61.91
C THR A 15 -24.58 6.66 61.04
N THR A 16 -25.36 6.73 59.95
CA THR A 16 -26.22 7.84 59.47
C THR A 16 -25.65 9.17 58.90
N ILE A 17 -26.36 9.63 57.85
CA ILE A 17 -26.52 10.98 57.23
C ILE A 17 -25.33 11.43 56.34
N VAL A 18 -25.45 11.87 55.07
CA VAL A 18 -26.42 12.76 54.40
C VAL A 18 -26.46 12.49 52.88
N PHE A 19 -27.68 12.49 52.34
CA PHE A 19 -28.01 12.63 50.92
C PHE A 19 -27.56 14.00 50.38
N VAL A 20 -26.71 14.04 49.35
CA VAL A 20 -26.68 15.17 48.41
C VAL A 20 -26.77 14.60 47.01
N ALA A 21 -28.01 14.54 46.51
CA ALA A 21 -28.29 14.33 45.10
C ALA A 21 -27.96 15.63 44.36
N VAL A 22 -26.79 15.70 43.72
CA VAL A 22 -26.56 16.66 42.64
C VAL A 22 -27.07 16.02 41.36
N VAL A 23 -28.32 16.38 41.02
CA VAL A 23 -28.86 16.18 39.68
C VAL A 23 -28.18 17.19 38.77
N THR A 24 -27.21 16.76 37.97
CA THR A 24 -26.86 17.44 36.72
C THR A 24 -27.46 16.63 35.59
N THR A 25 -28.59 17.11 35.07
CA THR A 25 -29.18 16.66 33.82
C THR A 25 -28.24 16.99 32.68
N GLN A 26 -27.36 16.06 32.33
CA GLN A 26 -26.71 16.09 31.02
C GLN A 26 -27.72 15.53 30.03
N LEU A 27 -28.35 16.42 29.25
CA LEU A 27 -29.15 16.05 28.08
C LEU A 27 -28.22 15.38 27.07
N VAL A 28 -28.00 14.08 27.23
CA VAL A 28 -27.53 13.22 26.15
C VAL A 28 -28.78 12.81 25.40
N THR A 29 -29.14 13.57 24.36
CA THR A 29 -30.03 13.07 23.31
C THR A 29 -29.28 12.01 22.52
N THR A 30 -29.10 10.84 23.14
CA THR A 30 -28.92 9.61 22.37
C THR A 30 -30.24 9.38 21.66
N HIS A 31 -30.31 9.70 20.37
CA HIS A 31 -31.22 8.99 19.49
C HIS A 31 -30.77 7.52 19.46
N LYS A 32 -31.14 6.75 20.50
CA LYS A 32 -31.18 5.30 20.43
C LYS A 32 -32.27 4.95 19.43
N THR A 33 -31.94 4.94 18.15
CA THR A 33 -32.60 4.02 17.24
C THR A 33 -32.25 2.63 17.74
N SER A 34 -33.24 1.84 18.16
CA SER A 34 -33.04 0.47 18.60
C SER A 34 -32.16 -0.28 17.59
N ALA A 35 -31.02 -0.79 18.04
CA ALA A 35 -30.27 -1.78 17.28
C ALA A 35 -31.22 -2.91 16.92
N ILE A 36 -31.09 -3.49 15.72
CA ILE A 36 -31.93 -4.63 15.35
C ILE A 36 -31.44 -5.84 16.17
N ASP A 37 -32.14 -6.14 17.26
CA ASP A 37 -31.97 -7.40 18.01
C ASP A 37 -32.65 -8.59 17.29
N ASN A 38 -33.18 -8.41 16.08
CA ASN A 38 -33.92 -9.44 15.34
C ASN A 38 -33.63 -9.44 13.83
N ILE A 39 -32.38 -9.58 13.41
CA ILE A 39 -32.12 -10.20 12.10
C ILE A 39 -32.09 -11.69 12.38
N THR A 40 -33.17 -12.40 12.07
CA THR A 40 -33.15 -13.86 12.09
C THR A 40 -32.27 -14.31 10.93
N PRO A 41 -31.07 -14.89 11.18
CA PRO A 41 -30.24 -15.41 10.11
C PRO A 41 -31.04 -16.44 9.32
N THR A 42 -30.99 -16.37 8.00
CA THR A 42 -31.61 -17.40 7.17
C THR A 42 -30.71 -18.63 7.19
N VAL A 43 -31.23 -19.74 7.72
CA VAL A 43 -30.55 -21.02 7.64
C VAL A 43 -30.61 -21.49 6.19
N THR A 44 -29.46 -21.52 5.51
CA THR A 44 -29.36 -21.96 4.11
C THR A 44 -29.53 -23.47 3.96
N HIS A 45 -29.22 -24.24 5.01
CA HIS A 45 -29.47 -25.68 5.11
C HIS A 45 -29.42 -26.15 6.57
N SER A 46 -30.33 -27.04 6.98
CA SER A 46 -30.33 -27.68 8.30
C SER A 46 -30.03 -29.17 8.14
N PHE A 47 -28.83 -29.58 8.54
CA PHE A 47 -28.44 -31.00 8.55
C PHE A 47 -29.31 -31.78 9.54
N ASN A 48 -29.92 -32.87 9.09
CA ASN A 48 -30.86 -33.66 9.88
C ASN A 48 -30.32 -35.09 10.08
N SER A 49 -30.02 -35.46 11.32
CA SER A 49 -29.50 -36.79 11.69
C SER A 49 -30.45 -37.95 11.41
N SER A 50 -31.74 -37.69 11.15
CA SER A 50 -32.70 -38.72 10.72
C SER A 50 -32.70 -38.99 9.21
N ASN A 51 -32.02 -38.15 8.41
CA ASN A 51 -31.88 -38.31 6.96
C ASN A 51 -30.45 -38.75 6.60
N LYS A 52 -30.27 -40.02 6.23
CA LYS A 52 -28.96 -40.65 5.95
C LYS A 52 -28.24 -40.14 4.69
N SER A 53 -28.80 -39.14 4.01
CA SER A 53 -28.17 -38.45 2.88
C SER A 53 -27.73 -37.02 3.22
N ASP A 54 -27.94 -36.57 4.46
CA ASP A 54 -27.93 -35.15 4.87
C ASP A 54 -26.99 -34.87 6.05
N GLY A 55 -26.07 -35.79 6.40
CA GLY A 55 -25.01 -35.59 7.40
C GLY A 55 -25.46 -35.49 8.87
N SER A 56 -24.52 -35.65 9.82
CA SER A 56 -24.75 -35.51 11.28
C SER A 56 -23.96 -34.34 11.90
N THR A 57 -24.51 -33.76 12.97
CA THR A 57 -24.41 -32.33 13.31
C THR A 57 -23.33 -31.90 14.30
N SER A 58 -22.50 -32.77 14.88
CA SER A 58 -21.67 -32.30 16.00
C SER A 58 -20.35 -31.59 15.62
N GLU A 59 -19.85 -31.71 14.38
CA GLU A 59 -18.49 -31.23 14.02
C GLU A 59 -18.31 -30.73 12.58
N ALA A 60 -19.37 -30.23 11.91
CA ALA A 60 -19.23 -29.80 10.53
C ALA A 60 -18.37 -28.52 10.38
N ILE A 61 -17.23 -28.60 9.68
CA ILE A 61 -16.34 -27.48 9.35
C ILE A 61 -16.61 -27.05 7.92
N SER A 62 -16.84 -25.75 7.67
CA SER A 62 -17.00 -25.21 6.31
C SER A 62 -15.96 -24.13 5.99
N VAL A 63 -15.44 -24.16 4.76
CA VAL A 63 -14.54 -23.15 4.18
C VAL A 63 -15.13 -22.67 2.86
N GLN A 64 -15.12 -21.36 2.63
CA GLN A 64 -15.51 -20.78 1.34
C GLN A 64 -14.30 -20.81 0.38
N SER A 65 -14.48 -21.37 -0.80
CA SER A 65 -13.44 -21.47 -1.83
C SER A 65 -13.41 -20.23 -2.73
N SER A 66 -12.34 -20.08 -3.52
CA SER A 66 -12.17 -19.03 -4.53
C SER A 66 -13.20 -19.08 -5.67
N ASP A 67 -13.92 -20.19 -5.81
CA ASP A 67 -15.07 -20.33 -6.74
C ASP A 67 -16.41 -19.87 -6.12
N SER A 68 -16.33 -19.19 -4.98
CA SER A 68 -17.43 -18.70 -4.14
C SER A 68 -18.28 -19.79 -3.48
N ASN A 69 -18.11 -21.09 -3.72
CA ASN A 69 -18.92 -22.13 -3.06
C ASN A 69 -18.47 -22.43 -1.62
N LEU A 70 -19.42 -22.87 -0.79
CA LEU A 70 -19.15 -23.39 0.55
C LEU A 70 -18.83 -24.88 0.47
N TYR A 71 -17.65 -25.27 0.96
CA TYR A 71 -17.25 -26.67 1.08
C TYR A 71 -17.17 -27.03 2.55
N GLY A 72 -17.60 -28.22 2.93
CA GLY A 72 -17.42 -28.67 4.31
C GLY A 72 -17.43 -30.17 4.47
N THR A 73 -17.10 -30.60 5.68
CA THR A 73 -17.12 -32.01 6.10
C THR A 73 -18.21 -32.22 7.14
N SER A 74 -18.80 -33.42 7.25
CA SER A 74 -19.62 -33.80 8.41
C SER A 74 -19.17 -35.14 8.98
N TYR A 75 -19.25 -35.28 10.31
CA TYR A 75 -19.00 -36.52 11.03
C TYR A 75 -20.25 -37.41 10.96
N GLY A 76 -20.15 -38.52 10.22
CA GLY A 76 -21.27 -39.43 9.95
C GLY A 76 -22.45 -38.82 9.16
N GLY A 77 -23.43 -39.67 8.84
CA GLY A 77 -24.67 -39.29 8.12
C GLY A 77 -24.62 -39.46 6.59
N GLY A 78 -23.57 -40.06 6.03
CA GLY A 78 -23.54 -40.61 4.67
C GLY A 78 -23.93 -42.10 4.60
N ALA A 79 -23.88 -42.72 3.41
CA ALA A 79 -24.22 -44.13 3.24
C ALA A 79 -23.33 -45.04 4.12
N ASN A 80 -23.97 -45.78 5.03
CA ASN A 80 -23.35 -46.59 6.10
C ASN A 80 -22.67 -45.80 7.23
N ASP A 81 -23.23 -44.64 7.59
CA ASP A 81 -22.76 -43.77 8.69
C ASP A 81 -21.33 -43.24 8.51
N LYS A 82 -20.89 -43.14 7.24
CA LYS A 82 -19.57 -42.63 6.86
C LYS A 82 -19.56 -41.10 6.79
N ASP A 83 -18.38 -40.53 6.97
CA ASP A 83 -18.14 -39.09 6.81
C ASP A 83 -18.36 -38.64 5.35
N LEU A 84 -18.75 -37.39 5.15
CA LEU A 84 -19.00 -36.81 3.83
C LEU A 84 -18.32 -35.46 3.63
N ILE A 85 -18.01 -35.13 2.37
CA ILE A 85 -17.70 -33.76 1.93
C ILE A 85 -18.91 -33.23 1.14
N PHE A 86 -19.39 -32.05 1.52
CA PHE A 86 -20.48 -31.37 0.83
C PHE A 86 -19.99 -30.12 0.10
N LYS A 87 -20.73 -29.75 -0.95
CA LYS A 87 -20.58 -28.47 -1.68
C LYS A 87 -21.95 -27.79 -1.74
N ILE A 88 -22.00 -26.54 -1.28
CA ILE A 88 -23.21 -25.71 -1.32
C ILE A 88 -22.90 -24.43 -2.11
N PRO A 89 -23.61 -24.17 -3.22
CA PRO A 89 -23.52 -22.89 -3.90
C PRO A 89 -24.07 -21.75 -3.03
N PRO A 90 -23.47 -20.54 -3.03
CA PRO A 90 -24.08 -19.38 -2.43
C PRO A 90 -25.41 -19.12 -3.15
N ASN A 91 -26.45 -18.79 -2.41
CA ASN A 91 -27.78 -18.53 -2.95
C ASN A 91 -28.57 -19.78 -3.42
N SER A 92 -28.27 -20.97 -2.89
CA SER A 92 -29.00 -22.22 -3.20
C SER A 92 -29.45 -22.96 -1.94
N SER A 93 -30.70 -23.41 -1.90
CA SER A 93 -31.19 -24.42 -0.92
C SER A 93 -30.84 -25.85 -1.31
N ASN A 94 -30.26 -26.06 -2.50
CA ASN A 94 -29.90 -27.38 -3.01
C ASN A 94 -28.54 -27.80 -2.44
N PHE A 95 -28.59 -28.77 -1.53
CA PHE A 95 -27.44 -29.55 -1.07
C PHE A 95 -26.99 -30.50 -2.20
N ASN A 96 -25.69 -30.50 -2.51
CA ASN A 96 -25.10 -31.48 -3.42
C ASN A 96 -24.02 -32.28 -2.67
N LEU A 97 -24.19 -33.60 -2.62
CA LEU A 97 -23.18 -34.53 -2.12
C LEU A 97 -22.00 -34.55 -3.09
N PHE A 98 -20.83 -34.12 -2.63
CA PHE A 98 -19.64 -33.98 -3.47
C PHE A 98 -18.74 -35.21 -3.41
N TYR A 99 -18.57 -35.83 -2.23
CA TYR A 99 -17.74 -37.04 -2.07
C TYR A 99 -18.09 -37.84 -0.80
N LEU A 100 -18.00 -39.18 -0.88
CA LEU A 100 -18.22 -40.13 0.22
C LEU A 100 -16.93 -40.91 0.51
N PHE A 101 -16.44 -40.88 1.75
CA PHE A 101 -15.23 -41.63 2.12
C PHE A 101 -15.49 -43.14 2.18
N LYS A 102 -14.58 -43.95 1.63
CA LYS A 102 -14.53 -45.41 1.81
C LYS A 102 -13.44 -45.76 2.82
N GLU A 103 -13.57 -46.94 3.44
CA GLU A 103 -12.97 -47.38 4.72
C GLU A 103 -11.43 -47.39 4.87
N LYS A 104 -10.62 -46.80 3.97
CA LYS A 104 -9.17 -47.04 4.04
C LYS A 104 -8.22 -45.92 3.60
N ASP A 105 -8.53 -44.66 3.87
CA ASP A 105 -7.55 -43.58 3.70
C ASP A 105 -7.30 -42.82 5.02
N GLY A 106 -6.29 -43.27 5.77
CA GLY A 106 -5.46 -42.39 6.62
C GLY A 106 -5.89 -42.18 8.07
N GLU A 107 -5.00 -42.51 9.00
CA GLU A 107 -5.16 -42.38 10.45
C GLU A 107 -5.38 -40.94 10.95
N ARG A 108 -6.16 -40.84 12.02
CA ARG A 108 -6.53 -39.62 12.76
C ARG A 108 -5.33 -39.01 13.49
N THR A 109 -4.79 -37.89 13.02
CA THR A 109 -3.95 -37.02 13.85
C THR A 109 -4.79 -35.94 14.51
N ASN A 110 -4.93 -36.03 15.83
CA ASN A 110 -5.57 -35.02 16.68
C ASN A 110 -4.80 -33.68 16.62
N LEU A 111 -5.08 -32.85 15.62
CA LEU A 111 -4.79 -31.43 15.69
C LEU A 111 -5.84 -30.78 16.59
N LYS A 112 -5.48 -30.54 17.85
CA LYS A 112 -6.18 -29.53 18.68
C LYS A 112 -5.91 -28.16 18.05
N VAL A 113 -6.68 -27.82 17.02
CA VAL A 113 -6.93 -26.42 16.69
C VAL A 113 -7.81 -25.89 17.82
N ALA A 114 -7.34 -24.87 18.54
CA ALA A 114 -8.16 -24.17 19.51
C ALA A 114 -9.40 -23.64 18.76
N ALA A 115 -10.56 -24.24 19.02
CA ALA A 115 -11.82 -23.84 18.43
C ALA A 115 -12.21 -22.46 18.96
N ASN A 116 -11.83 -21.40 18.23
CA ASN A 116 -12.64 -20.20 18.22
C ASN A 116 -13.94 -20.58 17.52
N GLN A 117 -15.07 -20.39 18.21
CA GLN A 117 -16.42 -20.67 17.73
C GLN A 117 -16.59 -20.24 16.25
N PRO A 118 -17.09 -21.11 15.36
CA PRO A 118 -17.41 -20.71 13.99
C PRO A 118 -18.52 -19.68 14.02
N THR A 119 -18.22 -18.41 13.74
CA THR A 119 -19.24 -17.38 13.60
C THR A 119 -19.84 -17.51 12.20
N THR A 120 -21.02 -18.11 12.06
CA THR A 120 -21.81 -18.00 10.83
C THR A 120 -21.95 -16.52 10.47
N SER A 121 -21.51 -16.13 9.27
CA SER A 121 -21.67 -14.76 8.78
C SER A 121 -23.14 -14.37 8.76
N LEU A 122 -23.48 -13.25 9.41
CA LEU A 122 -24.85 -12.75 9.47
C LEU A 122 -25.08 -11.81 8.29
N TYR A 123 -25.84 -12.25 7.30
CA TYR A 123 -26.10 -11.46 6.10
C TYR A 123 -27.23 -10.45 6.31
N VAL A 124 -26.99 -9.20 5.88
CA VAL A 124 -28.00 -8.15 5.75
C VAL A 124 -28.06 -7.72 4.30
N TYR A 125 -29.17 -8.01 3.63
CA TYR A 125 -29.35 -7.74 2.22
C TYR A 125 -29.86 -6.32 1.99
N VAL A 126 -29.21 -5.61 1.08
CA VAL A 126 -29.59 -4.27 0.62
C VAL A 126 -29.83 -4.33 -0.88
N SER A 127 -30.86 -3.67 -1.38
CA SER A 127 -31.21 -3.58 -2.80
C SER A 127 -31.71 -2.17 -3.13
N PRO A 128 -31.40 -1.59 -4.31
CA PRO A 128 -31.96 -0.30 -4.70
C PRO A 128 -33.50 -0.29 -4.78
N THR A 129 -34.12 -1.46 -4.96
CA THR A 129 -35.58 -1.66 -4.94
C THR A 129 -36.15 -2.04 -3.57
N GLY A 130 -35.29 -2.15 -2.56
CA GLY A 130 -35.67 -2.47 -1.18
C GLY A 130 -36.36 -1.30 -0.47
N SER A 131 -36.56 -1.43 0.84
CA SER A 131 -37.19 -0.39 1.66
C SER A 131 -36.49 -0.22 2.99
N ASP A 132 -36.08 1.01 3.32
CA ASP A 132 -35.54 1.30 4.66
C ASP A 132 -36.64 1.29 5.72
N THR A 133 -37.90 1.58 5.37
CA THR A 133 -39.01 1.62 6.32
C THR A 133 -39.73 0.29 6.47
N LYS A 134 -39.73 -0.56 5.45
CA LYS A 134 -40.46 -1.84 5.42
C LYS A 134 -39.57 -3.08 5.25
N GLY A 135 -38.30 -2.90 4.87
CA GLY A 135 -37.34 -3.99 4.75
C GLY A 135 -36.85 -4.43 6.12
N ASP A 136 -36.62 -5.73 6.27
CA ASP A 136 -36.06 -6.34 7.49
C ASP A 136 -34.59 -6.77 7.29
N GLY A 137 -34.03 -6.57 6.09
CA GLY A 137 -32.66 -6.94 5.76
C GLY A 137 -32.50 -8.42 5.39
N SER A 138 -33.58 -9.18 5.31
CA SER A 138 -33.57 -10.51 4.68
C SER A 138 -33.51 -10.40 3.15
N LEU A 139 -33.17 -11.51 2.49
CA LEU A 139 -33.16 -11.60 1.04
C LEU A 139 -34.54 -11.28 0.42
N GLY A 140 -35.63 -11.69 1.08
CA GLY A 140 -37.00 -11.47 0.61
C GLY A 140 -37.54 -10.06 0.85
N LYS A 141 -36.97 -9.33 1.83
CA LYS A 141 -37.35 -7.95 2.17
C LYS A 141 -36.09 -7.11 2.46
N PRO A 142 -35.27 -6.86 1.44
CA PRO A 142 -34.00 -6.17 1.63
C PRO A 142 -34.20 -4.71 2.07
N LEU A 143 -33.21 -4.19 2.80
CA LEU A 143 -33.08 -2.75 3.06
C LEU A 143 -32.77 -2.01 1.75
N ARG A 144 -32.93 -0.69 1.73
CA ARG A 144 -32.73 0.09 0.50
C ARG A 144 -31.35 0.71 0.39
N THR A 145 -30.85 1.27 1.48
CA THR A 145 -29.58 2.03 1.49
C THR A 145 -28.54 1.38 2.39
N LEU A 146 -27.28 1.51 1.99
CA LEU A 146 -26.13 0.95 2.72
C LEU A 146 -25.94 1.69 4.05
N ALA A 147 -26.03 3.02 4.07
CA ALA A 147 -25.86 3.78 5.31
C ALA A 147 -26.92 3.41 6.35
N TYR A 148 -28.15 3.15 5.92
CA TYR A 148 -29.23 2.73 6.80
C TYR A 148 -29.00 1.33 7.39
N ALA A 149 -28.49 0.39 6.57
CA ALA A 149 -28.11 -0.95 7.02
C ALA A 149 -26.95 -0.90 8.03
N ALA A 150 -25.90 -0.11 7.76
CA ALA A 150 -24.74 0.04 8.63
C ALA A 150 -25.10 0.54 10.03
N LYS A 151 -26.09 1.44 10.16
CA LYS A 151 -26.60 1.93 11.46
C LYS A 151 -27.34 0.88 12.29
N ARG A 152 -27.71 -0.26 11.71
CA ARG A 152 -28.59 -1.26 12.32
C ARG A 152 -27.89 -2.55 12.72
N VAL A 153 -26.74 -2.81 12.14
CA VAL A 153 -25.89 -3.94 12.50
C VAL A 153 -25.06 -3.62 13.73
N GLN A 154 -24.89 -4.62 14.59
CA GLN A 154 -24.05 -4.49 15.78
C GLN A 154 -22.58 -4.75 15.43
N PRO A 155 -21.63 -4.01 16.02
CA PRO A 155 -20.22 -4.24 15.79
C PRO A 155 -19.79 -5.62 16.32
N ASN A 156 -18.79 -6.22 15.66
CA ASN A 156 -18.13 -7.47 16.07
C ASN A 156 -19.08 -8.67 16.23
N LYS A 157 -20.14 -8.70 15.43
CA LYS A 157 -21.07 -9.84 15.33
C LYS A 157 -20.95 -10.61 14.01
N ASN A 158 -19.88 -10.37 13.25
CA ASN A 158 -19.62 -10.99 11.95
C ASN A 158 -20.75 -10.74 10.92
N TYR A 159 -21.28 -9.51 10.91
CA TYR A 159 -22.26 -9.12 9.91
C TYR A 159 -21.58 -8.88 8.55
N THR A 160 -22.24 -9.30 7.47
CA THR A 160 -21.91 -8.90 6.10
C THR A 160 -23.10 -8.21 5.49
N ILE A 161 -22.93 -6.94 5.11
CA ILE A 161 -23.93 -6.20 4.35
C ILE A 161 -23.76 -6.56 2.88
N TYR A 162 -24.71 -7.32 2.33
CA TYR A 162 -24.68 -7.76 0.95
C TYR A 162 -25.44 -6.81 0.05
N LEU A 163 -24.78 -6.31 -0.99
CA LEU A 163 -25.35 -5.41 -1.98
C LEU A 163 -25.77 -6.19 -3.22
N ASN A 164 -27.08 -6.34 -3.41
CA ASN A 164 -27.66 -6.83 -4.65
C ASN A 164 -27.29 -5.92 -5.85
N PRO A 165 -27.38 -6.41 -7.09
CA PRO A 165 -27.07 -5.60 -8.26
C PRO A 165 -27.90 -4.30 -8.33
N GLY A 166 -27.25 -3.20 -8.70
CA GLY A 166 -27.85 -1.92 -9.03
C GLY A 166 -27.08 -0.72 -8.48
N VAL A 167 -27.73 0.45 -8.54
CA VAL A 167 -27.14 1.73 -8.15
C VAL A 167 -27.71 2.21 -6.82
N TYR A 168 -26.87 2.27 -5.81
CA TYR A 168 -27.16 2.76 -4.47
C TYR A 168 -26.86 4.24 -4.39
N ARG A 169 -27.89 5.04 -4.11
CA ARG A 169 -27.81 6.51 -4.08
C ARG A 169 -27.96 6.98 -2.66
N GLU A 170 -26.86 7.00 -1.93
CA GLU A 170 -26.81 7.38 -0.52
C GLU A 170 -27.10 8.88 -0.35
N THR A 171 -27.77 9.25 0.73
CA THR A 171 -28.03 10.65 1.10
C THR A 171 -27.17 11.11 2.27
N GLU A 172 -26.39 10.20 2.86
CA GLU A 172 -25.49 10.42 3.97
C GLU A 172 -24.32 9.43 3.90
N ALA A 173 -23.28 9.65 4.70
CA ALA A 173 -22.15 8.73 4.73
C ALA A 173 -22.51 7.40 5.43
N THR A 174 -21.96 6.31 4.92
CA THR A 174 -21.97 5.00 5.57
C THR A 174 -20.87 4.94 6.62
N VAL A 175 -21.24 5.08 7.90
CA VAL A 175 -20.33 4.84 9.02
C VAL A 175 -20.38 3.36 9.38
N LEU A 176 -19.34 2.61 9.03
CA LEU A 176 -19.32 1.15 9.15
C LEU A 176 -18.80 0.73 10.54
N PRO A 177 -19.60 0.00 11.34
CA PRO A 177 -19.15 -0.47 12.65
C PRO A 177 -17.99 -1.47 12.55
N PRO A 178 -17.10 -1.56 13.57
CA PRO A 178 -16.09 -2.62 13.63
C PRO A 178 -16.70 -4.02 13.42
N GLY A 179 -16.00 -4.90 12.71
CA GLY A 179 -16.39 -6.30 12.47
C GLY A 179 -17.55 -6.48 11.50
N VAL A 180 -17.93 -5.44 10.76
CA VAL A 180 -18.96 -5.48 9.72
C VAL A 180 -18.30 -5.39 8.35
N ASN A 181 -18.62 -6.34 7.48
CA ASN A 181 -18.13 -6.43 6.10
C ASN A 181 -19.13 -5.83 5.10
N ILE A 182 -18.64 -5.47 3.91
CA ILE A 182 -19.48 -5.12 2.76
C ILE A 182 -19.10 -6.03 1.59
N GLU A 183 -20.10 -6.72 1.05
CA GLU A 183 -19.93 -7.60 -0.11
C GLU A 183 -20.91 -7.17 -1.20
N GLY A 184 -20.40 -6.73 -2.34
CA GLY A 184 -21.23 -6.45 -3.51
C GLY A 184 -21.35 -7.64 -4.45
N ALA A 185 -22.47 -7.72 -5.17
CA ALA A 185 -22.73 -8.76 -6.18
C ALA A 185 -21.78 -8.74 -7.40
N GLY A 186 -20.80 -7.82 -7.44
CA GLY A 186 -19.76 -7.70 -8.45
C GLY A 186 -19.47 -6.25 -8.82
N GLU A 187 -18.19 -5.93 -9.11
CA GLU A 187 -17.71 -4.56 -9.41
C GLU A 187 -18.51 -3.84 -10.50
N SER A 188 -18.87 -4.56 -11.57
CA SER A 188 -19.65 -4.05 -12.70
C SER A 188 -21.16 -4.05 -12.46
N ARG A 189 -21.63 -4.65 -11.36
CA ARG A 189 -23.05 -4.88 -11.06
C ARG A 189 -23.56 -4.00 -9.94
N VAL A 190 -22.68 -3.50 -9.07
CA VAL A 190 -23.00 -2.66 -7.94
C VAL A 190 -22.29 -1.32 -8.08
N THR A 191 -23.04 -0.22 -8.00
CA THR A 191 -22.46 1.13 -7.93
C THR A 191 -22.99 1.84 -6.69
N ILE A 192 -22.10 2.28 -5.81
CA ILE A 192 -22.41 3.12 -4.66
C ILE A 192 -22.05 4.55 -5.02
N THR A 193 -23.02 5.45 -4.93
CA THR A 193 -22.85 6.89 -5.21
C THR A 193 -23.77 7.70 -4.30
N SER A 194 -23.84 9.01 -4.49
CA SER A 194 -24.72 9.88 -3.71
C SER A 194 -25.67 10.70 -4.57
N ASN A 195 -26.91 10.87 -4.07
CA ASN A 195 -27.89 11.83 -4.59
C ASN A 195 -28.01 13.09 -3.72
N GLY A 196 -27.28 13.15 -2.61
CA GLY A 196 -27.38 14.20 -1.60
C GLY A 196 -26.01 14.78 -1.26
N ALA A 197 -26.00 15.75 -0.35
CA ALA A 197 -24.75 16.32 0.13
C ALA A 197 -24.00 15.29 1.00
N ILE A 198 -22.78 14.95 0.57
CA ILE A 198 -21.78 14.26 1.39
C ILE A 198 -20.54 15.17 1.40
N PRO A 199 -20.23 15.86 2.52
CA PRO A 199 -20.79 15.69 3.86
C PRO A 199 -22.21 16.23 4.00
N ALA A 200 -22.90 15.80 5.06
CA ALA A 200 -24.18 16.38 5.43
C ALA A 200 -24.07 17.92 5.58
N PRO A 201 -25.16 18.68 5.31
CA PRO A 201 -25.18 20.12 5.51
C PRO A 201 -24.70 20.54 6.91
N GLY A 202 -23.89 21.60 6.99
CA GLY A 202 -23.36 22.13 8.26
C GLY A 202 -21.94 21.68 8.61
N VAL A 203 -21.35 20.75 7.87
CA VAL A 203 -19.91 20.48 7.97
C VAL A 203 -19.12 21.62 7.33
N ASN A 204 -18.17 22.21 8.07
CA ASN A 204 -17.34 23.31 7.57
C ASN A 204 -16.31 22.80 6.54
N THR A 205 -16.72 22.76 5.27
CA THR A 205 -15.87 22.41 4.13
C THR A 205 -14.84 23.51 3.78
N GLY A 206 -14.99 24.71 4.35
CA GLY A 206 -14.05 25.82 4.19
C GLY A 206 -12.87 25.80 5.19
N SER A 207 -12.82 24.82 6.09
CA SER A 207 -11.67 24.64 7.00
C SER A 207 -10.40 24.31 6.22
N SER A 208 -9.26 24.92 6.58
CA SER A 208 -7.96 24.60 5.98
C SER A 208 -7.55 23.14 6.17
N ASN A 209 -8.08 22.47 7.20
CA ASN A 209 -7.82 21.07 7.48
C ASN A 209 -8.87 20.12 6.89
N TRP A 210 -9.87 20.62 6.17
CA TRP A 210 -10.97 19.81 5.60
C TRP A 210 -10.49 18.62 4.76
N SER A 211 -9.45 18.83 3.96
CA SER A 211 -8.75 17.82 3.15
C SER A 211 -8.20 16.65 3.96
N LEU A 212 -7.95 16.88 5.26
CA LEU A 212 -7.36 15.93 6.18
C LEU A 212 -8.40 15.15 7.00
N LEU A 213 -9.68 15.50 6.92
CA LEU A 213 -10.74 14.88 7.72
C LEU A 213 -11.45 13.77 6.95
N HIS A 214 -11.97 12.76 7.63
CA HIS A 214 -12.77 11.70 7.01
C HIS A 214 -14.15 12.18 6.53
N HIS A 215 -14.70 13.24 7.14
CA HIS A 215 -16.00 13.81 6.78
C HIS A 215 -16.11 14.07 5.28
N GLY A 216 -17.23 13.75 4.63
CA GLY A 216 -17.38 13.90 3.18
C GLY A 216 -16.84 12.73 2.36
N SER A 217 -16.27 11.70 3.01
CA SER A 217 -16.18 10.38 2.39
C SER A 217 -17.50 9.63 2.49
N ILE A 218 -17.82 8.83 1.48
CA ILE A 218 -19.09 8.08 1.40
C ILE A 218 -19.08 6.81 2.27
N ILE A 219 -17.94 6.14 2.46
CA ILE A 219 -17.77 5.01 3.39
C ILE A 219 -16.68 5.34 4.39
N GLN A 220 -17.00 5.23 5.68
CA GLN A 220 -16.16 5.64 6.79
C GLN A 220 -15.94 4.48 7.77
N LEU A 221 -14.68 4.09 7.95
CA LEU A 221 -14.22 3.14 8.97
C LEU A 221 -13.35 3.88 9.97
N VAL A 222 -13.98 4.58 10.91
CA VAL A 222 -13.30 5.43 11.90
C VAL A 222 -13.37 4.79 13.28
N SER A 223 -12.22 4.58 13.92
CA SER A 223 -12.18 4.04 15.29
C SER A 223 -13.14 4.79 16.24
N PRO A 224 -14.01 4.09 17.00
CA PRO A 224 -14.96 4.76 17.90
C PRO A 224 -14.31 5.61 18.99
N SER A 225 -13.07 5.29 19.37
CA SER A 225 -12.26 6.06 20.31
C SER A 225 -11.70 7.35 19.73
N TYR A 226 -11.80 7.56 18.41
CA TYR A 226 -11.22 8.70 17.71
C TYR A 226 -12.25 9.81 17.52
N SER A 227 -11.98 10.99 18.08
CA SER A 227 -12.91 12.13 18.11
C SER A 227 -12.72 13.16 16.99
N GLY A 228 -11.69 13.03 16.14
CA GLY A 228 -11.39 14.00 15.08
C GLY A 228 -10.95 15.40 15.55
N SER A 229 -11.07 15.73 16.84
CA SER A 229 -10.80 17.05 17.43
C SER A 229 -9.88 17.04 18.67
N SER A 230 -9.44 15.88 19.18
CA SER A 230 -8.20 15.87 19.98
C SER A 230 -7.15 16.53 19.10
N PRO A 231 -6.23 17.38 19.63
CA PRO A 231 -5.24 17.93 18.74
C PRO A 231 -4.64 16.69 18.11
N ARG A 232 -4.65 16.56 16.79
CA ARG A 232 -3.96 15.39 16.23
C ARG A 232 -2.53 15.36 16.80
N TYR A 233 -2.06 16.56 17.08
CA TYR A 233 -0.93 17.04 17.83
C TYR A 233 -1.13 17.13 19.37
N GLY A 234 -1.24 15.99 20.07
CA GLY A 234 -0.88 15.84 21.51
C GLY A 234 0.39 14.99 21.65
N PRO A 235 1.17 15.03 22.76
CA PRO A 235 2.39 14.23 22.87
C PRO A 235 2.11 12.75 22.56
N PRO A 236 3.09 11.98 22.05
CA PRO A 236 2.91 10.56 21.71
C PRO A 236 2.20 9.70 22.77
N SER A 237 2.30 10.10 24.04
CA SER A 237 1.59 9.51 25.19
C SER A 237 0.06 9.61 25.12
N GLU A 238 -0.49 10.60 24.43
CA GLU A 238 -1.93 10.86 24.28
C GLU A 238 -2.53 10.19 23.04
N MET A 239 -1.70 9.64 22.16
CA MET A 239 -2.17 8.93 20.97
C MET A 239 -3.03 7.73 21.37
N ILE A 240 -4.18 7.57 20.73
CA ILE A 240 -5.06 6.44 21.01
C ILE A 240 -4.71 5.24 20.14
N GLY A 241 -4.97 4.04 20.65
CA GLY A 241 -4.78 2.81 19.89
C GLY A 241 -5.79 2.71 18.75
N ALA A 242 -5.36 2.09 17.64
CA ALA A 242 -6.28 1.69 16.59
C ALA A 242 -7.19 0.57 17.10
N THR A 243 -8.49 0.64 16.78
CA THR A 243 -9.45 -0.44 17.08
C THR A 243 -9.34 -1.51 16.00
N ASP A 244 -9.45 -2.78 16.38
CA ASP A 244 -9.54 -3.88 15.42
C ASP A 244 -10.86 -3.78 14.64
N GLY A 245 -10.73 -3.59 13.32
CA GLY A 245 -11.83 -3.65 12.39
C GLY A 245 -12.24 -5.09 12.16
N ASN A 246 -11.33 -5.92 11.64
CA ASN A 246 -11.67 -7.24 11.10
C ASN A 246 -12.74 -7.13 10.02
N GLN A 247 -12.48 -6.26 9.03
CA GLN A 247 -13.45 -5.85 8.03
C GLN A 247 -12.92 -6.12 6.63
N THR A 248 -13.78 -6.67 5.78
CA THR A 248 -13.52 -6.85 4.36
C THR A 248 -14.58 -6.11 3.56
N LEU A 249 -14.15 -5.33 2.58
CA LEU A 249 -15.02 -4.57 1.69
C LEU A 249 -14.65 -4.90 0.24
N GLY A 250 -15.60 -5.36 -0.56
CA GLY A 250 -15.33 -5.64 -1.95
C GLY A 250 -16.53 -5.95 -2.84
N GLY A 251 -16.29 -6.02 -4.14
CA GLY A 251 -17.28 -6.43 -5.15
C GLY A 251 -18.20 -5.31 -5.62
N PHE A 252 -17.72 -4.05 -5.67
CA PHE A 252 -18.54 -2.91 -6.09
C PHE A 252 -17.71 -1.76 -6.70
N THR A 253 -18.36 -0.93 -7.51
CA THR A 253 -17.86 0.39 -7.90
C THR A 253 -18.34 1.44 -6.90
N ILE A 254 -17.49 2.42 -6.59
CA ILE A 254 -17.84 3.61 -5.80
C ILE A 254 -17.56 4.87 -6.62
N ASP A 255 -18.60 5.68 -6.84
CA ASP A 255 -18.63 6.78 -7.80
C ASP A 255 -18.83 8.12 -7.08
N GLY A 256 -17.86 9.02 -7.21
CA GLY A 256 -17.82 10.35 -6.63
C GLY A 256 -18.77 11.38 -7.26
N ASN A 257 -19.63 10.93 -8.17
CA ASN A 257 -20.71 11.69 -8.82
C ASN A 257 -20.18 12.98 -9.45
N GLY A 258 -19.19 12.85 -10.35
CA GLY A 258 -18.60 13.98 -11.07
C GLY A 258 -17.84 14.94 -10.16
N LYS A 259 -17.00 14.40 -9.26
CA LYS A 259 -16.20 15.15 -8.26
C LYS A 259 -17.04 15.97 -7.26
N THR A 260 -18.27 15.55 -6.98
CA THR A 260 -19.12 16.19 -5.96
C THR A 260 -18.95 15.58 -4.56
N ILE A 261 -18.44 14.35 -4.49
CA ILE A 261 -18.12 13.67 -3.23
C ILE A 261 -16.62 13.79 -2.97
N LYS A 262 -16.23 14.11 -1.72
CA LYS A 262 -14.82 14.31 -1.39
C LYS A 262 -13.99 13.05 -1.61
N ALA A 263 -14.38 11.95 -0.98
CA ALA A 263 -13.63 10.71 -1.06
C ALA A 263 -14.50 9.45 -1.05
N GLY A 264 -13.94 8.33 -1.49
CA GLY A 264 -14.63 7.04 -1.50
C GLY A 264 -14.64 6.37 -0.13
N ILE A 265 -13.63 5.53 0.13
CA ILE A 265 -13.46 4.81 1.41
C ILE A 265 -12.41 5.52 2.26
N TRP A 266 -12.77 5.85 3.49
CA TRP A 266 -11.84 6.42 4.47
C TRP A 266 -11.72 5.55 5.71
N VAL A 267 -10.51 5.05 5.94
CA VAL A 267 -10.13 4.23 7.09
C VAL A 267 -9.24 5.07 7.99
N GLU A 268 -9.70 5.33 9.22
CA GLU A 268 -9.02 6.17 10.20
C GLU A 268 -8.78 5.39 11.51
N ASN A 269 -7.50 5.22 11.87
CA ASN A 269 -7.06 4.53 13.10
C ASN A 269 -7.67 3.12 13.24
N ARG A 270 -7.70 2.29 12.17
CA ARG A 270 -8.39 0.98 12.16
C ARG A 270 -7.43 -0.14 11.74
N ASN A 271 -7.39 -1.24 12.48
CA ASN A 271 -6.60 -2.44 12.10
C ASN A 271 -7.43 -3.45 11.32
N ASN A 272 -6.75 -4.38 10.65
CA ASN A 272 -7.34 -5.58 10.04
C ASN A 272 -8.45 -5.21 9.05
N VAL A 273 -8.13 -4.34 8.09
CA VAL A 273 -9.05 -3.90 7.04
C VAL A 273 -8.53 -4.37 5.69
N THR A 274 -9.37 -5.08 4.96
CA THR A 274 -9.12 -5.50 3.59
C THR A 274 -10.10 -4.79 2.66
N VAL A 275 -9.59 -4.16 1.61
CA VAL A 275 -10.39 -3.66 0.49
C VAL A 275 -9.95 -4.37 -0.77
N HIS A 276 -10.89 -5.01 -1.47
CA HIS A 276 -10.56 -5.76 -2.67
C HIS A 276 -11.65 -5.71 -3.73
N ASN A 277 -11.29 -5.81 -5.01
CA ASN A 277 -12.26 -5.78 -6.11
C ASN A 277 -13.19 -4.56 -5.98
N VAL A 278 -12.59 -3.36 -5.91
CA VAL A 278 -13.31 -2.10 -5.86
C VAL A 278 -12.78 -1.14 -6.93
N THR A 279 -13.70 -0.58 -7.69
CA THR A 279 -13.40 0.54 -8.59
C THR A 279 -13.81 1.86 -7.96
N PHE A 280 -12.85 2.75 -7.74
CA PHE A 280 -13.05 4.12 -7.25
C PHE A 280 -12.99 5.08 -8.43
N LYS A 281 -14.00 5.94 -8.61
CA LYS A 281 -13.94 6.92 -9.68
C LYS A 281 -14.55 8.28 -9.34
N ASP A 282 -13.99 9.31 -9.95
CA ASP A 282 -14.54 10.68 -9.99
C ASP A 282 -14.74 11.34 -8.62
N PHE A 283 -13.83 11.12 -7.67
CA PHE A 283 -13.83 11.85 -6.40
C PHE A 283 -13.14 13.21 -6.50
N GLN A 284 -13.58 14.15 -5.67
CA GLN A 284 -12.98 15.49 -5.58
C GLN A 284 -11.54 15.47 -5.04
N HIS A 285 -11.17 14.43 -4.28
CA HIS A 285 -9.97 14.46 -3.46
C HIS A 285 -9.22 13.13 -3.39
N SER A 286 -9.89 12.01 -3.10
CA SER A 286 -9.24 10.69 -3.09
C SER A 286 -10.24 9.57 -3.31
N GLY A 287 -9.85 8.49 -3.99
CA GLY A 287 -10.64 7.27 -4.03
C GLY A 287 -10.65 6.58 -2.65
N ALA A 288 -9.47 6.33 -2.09
CA ALA A 288 -9.34 5.69 -0.79
C ALA A 288 -8.26 6.34 0.09
N VAL A 289 -8.50 6.33 1.39
CA VAL A 289 -7.56 6.84 2.40
C VAL A 289 -7.45 5.83 3.53
N PHE A 290 -6.23 5.42 3.85
CA PHE A 290 -5.88 4.56 4.98
C PHE A 290 -4.86 5.28 5.81
N THR A 291 -5.35 5.90 6.89
CA THR A 291 -4.51 6.79 7.66
C THR A 291 -4.85 6.74 9.14
N ARG A 292 -4.03 7.41 9.91
CA ARG A 292 -4.36 7.80 11.28
C ARG A 292 -4.13 9.28 11.43
N GLY A 293 -4.95 9.91 12.24
CA GLY A 293 -4.95 11.35 12.21
C GLY A 293 -3.91 12.01 13.09
N ASP A 294 -3.61 11.37 14.20
CA ASP A 294 -2.88 11.86 15.36
C ASP A 294 -1.35 11.73 15.24
N MET A 295 -0.80 12.02 14.05
CA MET A 295 0.63 11.92 13.74
C MET A 295 1.32 13.28 13.68
N TRP A 296 2.64 13.28 13.90
CA TRP A 296 3.47 14.47 14.00
C TRP A 296 4.60 14.47 12.98
N TRP A 297 4.92 15.64 12.44
CA TRP A 297 5.91 15.81 11.36
C TRP A 297 7.31 15.31 11.72
N PHE A 298 7.78 15.58 12.94
CA PHE A 298 9.18 15.37 13.34
C PHE A 298 9.33 14.32 14.44
N VAL A 299 8.30 13.51 14.69
CA VAL A 299 8.30 12.53 15.78
C VAL A 299 8.02 11.15 15.19
N PRO A 300 8.87 10.15 15.45
CA PRO A 300 8.62 8.79 14.97
C PRO A 300 7.33 8.24 15.58
N LEU A 301 6.60 7.43 14.80
CA LEU A 301 5.38 6.80 15.29
C LEU A 301 5.71 5.76 16.40
N PRO A 302 5.14 5.87 17.61
CA PRO A 302 5.49 4.98 18.71
C PRO A 302 5.06 3.54 18.47
N GLU A 303 5.77 2.60 19.09
CA GLU A 303 5.34 1.20 19.11
C GLU A 303 3.95 1.04 19.72
N GLY A 304 3.18 0.10 19.17
CA GLY A 304 1.79 -0.13 19.56
C GLY A 304 0.78 0.92 19.07
N LYS A 305 1.23 1.98 18.39
CA LYS A 305 0.34 2.99 17.82
C LYS A 305 0.09 2.78 16.32
N TRP A 306 0.93 2.05 15.61
CA TRP A 306 0.76 1.74 14.19
C TRP A 306 -0.59 1.05 13.88
N MET A 307 -1.16 1.35 12.72
CA MET A 307 -2.25 0.56 12.16
C MET A 307 -1.69 -0.69 11.49
N LYS A 308 -2.30 -1.84 11.77
CA LYS A 308 -1.79 -3.15 11.32
C LYS A 308 -2.72 -3.86 10.36
N ASN A 309 -2.14 -4.78 9.59
CA ASN A 309 -2.86 -5.72 8.72
C ASN A 309 -3.85 -5.04 7.76
N THR A 310 -3.42 -3.94 7.15
CA THR A 310 -4.16 -3.30 6.05
C THR A 310 -3.81 -4.02 4.75
N THR A 311 -4.83 -4.48 4.02
CA THR A 311 -4.64 -5.08 2.69
C THR A 311 -5.50 -4.35 1.67
N ILE A 312 -4.94 -3.96 0.54
CA ILE A 312 -5.67 -3.32 -0.55
C ILE A 312 -5.28 -4.02 -1.84
N HIS A 313 -6.23 -4.65 -2.54
CA HIS A 313 -5.87 -5.36 -3.75
C HIS A 313 -6.95 -5.46 -4.82
N ASP A 314 -6.55 -5.75 -6.06
CA ASP A 314 -7.49 -5.85 -7.18
C ASP A 314 -8.38 -4.60 -7.29
N CYS A 315 -7.82 -3.41 -7.07
CA CYS A 315 -8.58 -2.16 -7.05
C CYS A 315 -8.18 -1.26 -8.22
N THR A 316 -9.17 -0.55 -8.76
CA THR A 316 -8.98 0.42 -9.84
C THR A 316 -9.34 1.81 -9.34
N PHE A 317 -8.48 2.81 -9.58
CA PHE A 317 -8.72 4.21 -9.25
C PHE A 317 -8.72 5.06 -10.51
N ILE A 318 -9.76 5.87 -10.70
CA ILE A 318 -9.97 6.67 -11.90
C ILE A 318 -10.30 8.10 -11.48
N ASN A 319 -9.52 9.08 -11.93
CA ASN A 319 -9.88 10.51 -11.83
C ASN A 319 -10.34 10.94 -10.41
N SER A 320 -9.66 10.47 -9.36
CA SER A 320 -10.09 10.66 -7.97
C SER A 320 -9.14 11.51 -7.15
N ALA A 321 -8.05 12.02 -7.74
CA ALA A 321 -7.16 13.02 -7.15
C ALA A 321 -7.50 14.45 -7.59
N ALA A 322 -6.76 15.43 -7.05
CA ALA A 322 -6.88 16.85 -7.37
C ALA A 322 -5.63 17.67 -6.98
N ASP A 323 -5.36 18.74 -7.74
CA ASP A 323 -4.42 19.80 -7.38
C ASP A 323 -5.14 20.97 -6.70
N TRP A 324 -4.61 21.46 -5.57
CA TRP A 324 -5.21 22.53 -4.78
C TRP A 324 -4.50 23.87 -4.94
N VAL A 325 -5.25 24.96 -4.79
CA VAL A 325 -4.78 26.36 -4.96
C VAL A 325 -3.67 26.74 -3.95
N SER A 326 -3.50 26.00 -2.85
CA SER A 326 -2.40 26.21 -1.89
C SER A 326 -1.10 25.45 -2.23
N GLY A 327 -0.95 24.96 -3.47
CA GLY A 327 0.31 24.41 -3.99
C GLY A 327 0.60 22.94 -3.66
N GLY A 328 -0.44 22.13 -3.43
CA GLY A 328 -0.27 20.69 -3.23
C GLY A 328 -1.33 19.85 -3.94
N SER A 329 -0.93 18.65 -4.36
CA SER A 329 -1.79 17.66 -5.01
C SER A 329 -2.15 16.51 -4.07
N THR A 330 -3.35 15.97 -4.19
CA THR A 330 -3.78 14.75 -3.49
C THR A 330 -3.46 13.51 -4.32
N GLY A 331 -3.48 12.34 -3.69
CA GLY A 331 -3.38 11.04 -4.37
C GLY A 331 -4.73 10.34 -4.44
N ASN A 332 -4.85 9.43 -5.40
CA ASN A 332 -5.99 8.51 -5.54
C ASN A 332 -6.11 7.58 -4.33
N LEU A 333 -5.00 6.94 -3.97
CA LEU A 333 -4.87 6.12 -2.77
C LEU A 333 -3.91 6.83 -1.82
N ARG A 334 -4.35 7.08 -0.58
CA ARG A 334 -3.51 7.75 0.42
C ARG A 334 -3.24 6.96 1.68
N LEU A 335 -1.99 6.99 2.15
CA LEU A 335 -1.45 6.09 3.16
C LEU A 335 -0.75 6.83 4.31
N GLY A 336 -0.99 6.42 5.56
CA GLY A 336 -0.29 6.99 6.72
C GLY A 336 -0.40 6.15 8.00
N GLY A 337 0.71 6.01 8.72
CA GLY A 337 0.81 5.30 10.00
C GLY A 337 0.59 3.79 9.93
N LEU A 338 1.14 3.15 8.89
CA LEU A 338 0.93 1.74 8.57
C LEU A 338 2.14 0.87 8.93
N ASP A 339 1.87 -0.27 9.55
CA ASP A 339 2.85 -1.34 9.83
C ASP A 339 2.36 -2.66 9.24
N GLY A 340 3.08 -3.17 8.24
CA GLY A 340 2.77 -4.44 7.60
C GLY A 340 1.63 -4.38 6.58
N ALA A 341 1.37 -3.22 5.98
CA ALA A 341 0.33 -3.11 4.94
C ALA A 341 0.77 -3.77 3.62
N ASN A 342 -0.15 -4.45 2.95
CA ASN A 342 0.09 -5.08 1.65
C ASN A 342 -0.86 -4.51 0.58
N ILE A 343 -0.32 -3.75 -0.36
CA ILE A 343 -1.06 -3.06 -1.42
C ILE A 343 -0.64 -3.65 -2.77
N TYR A 344 -1.54 -4.29 -3.50
CA TYR A 344 -1.16 -4.96 -4.74
C TYR A 344 -2.23 -5.11 -5.81
N ASN A 345 -1.82 -5.37 -7.05
CA ASN A 345 -2.74 -5.42 -8.20
C ASN A 345 -3.61 -4.14 -8.29
N ILE A 346 -2.96 -2.99 -8.22
CA ILE A 346 -3.62 -1.68 -8.26
C ILE A 346 -3.47 -1.06 -9.64
N THR A 347 -4.58 -0.65 -10.23
CA THR A 347 -4.60 0.15 -11.46
C THR A 347 -4.98 1.59 -11.13
N ILE A 348 -4.17 2.57 -11.55
CA ILE A 348 -4.52 3.99 -11.41
C ILE A 348 -4.51 4.66 -12.78
N ARG A 349 -5.57 5.40 -13.09
CA ARG A 349 -5.71 6.25 -14.27
C ARG A 349 -6.16 7.65 -13.82
N GLU A 350 -5.20 8.54 -13.66
CA GLU A 350 -5.44 9.90 -13.17
C GLU A 350 -5.22 10.92 -14.30
N ASN A 351 -6.06 11.96 -14.32
CA ASN A 351 -5.94 13.10 -15.23
C ASN A 351 -5.59 14.40 -14.49
N LYS A 352 -5.62 14.41 -13.16
CA LYS A 352 -5.29 15.55 -12.31
C LYS A 352 -4.87 15.11 -10.90
N GLY A 353 -3.60 15.26 -10.55
CA GLY A 353 -3.04 14.90 -9.26
C GLY A 353 -2.36 13.53 -9.25
N TYR A 354 -2.03 13.06 -8.04
CA TYR A 354 -1.03 11.99 -7.85
C TYR A 354 -1.66 10.58 -7.83
N GLY A 355 -0.81 9.57 -7.95
CA GLY A 355 -1.19 8.16 -7.83
C GLY A 355 -1.37 7.74 -6.37
N ILE A 356 -0.37 7.07 -5.82
CA ILE A 356 -0.34 6.69 -4.40
C ILE A 356 0.42 7.77 -3.61
N LYS A 357 -0.21 8.39 -2.63
CA LYS A 357 0.42 9.49 -1.87
C LYS A 357 0.35 9.29 -0.36
N PHE A 358 1.31 9.80 0.39
CA PHE A 358 1.19 9.82 1.85
C PHE A 358 -0.03 10.65 2.30
N MET A 359 -0.50 10.37 3.50
CA MET A 359 -1.52 11.13 4.19
C MET A 359 -0.95 11.74 5.48
N HIS A 360 -1.28 13.00 5.74
CA HIS A 360 -0.74 13.80 6.84
C HIS A 360 0.78 13.95 6.79
N VAL A 361 1.51 13.03 7.41
CA VAL A 361 2.97 13.02 7.52
C VAL A 361 3.54 11.63 7.19
N GLY A 362 2.74 10.75 6.61
CA GLY A 362 3.15 9.40 6.23
C GLY A 362 3.34 8.49 7.44
N HIS A 363 4.55 7.99 7.65
CA HIS A 363 4.91 6.86 8.51
C HIS A 363 4.52 5.51 7.94
N LEU A 364 5.53 4.82 7.38
CA LEU A 364 5.37 3.49 6.81
C LEU A 364 6.48 2.56 7.31
N ARG A 365 6.08 1.35 7.70
CA ARG A 365 6.99 0.30 8.13
C ARG A 365 6.49 -1.05 7.65
N ASN A 366 7.38 -1.91 7.18
CA ASN A 366 7.01 -3.22 6.64
C ASN A 366 5.89 -3.14 5.56
N VAL A 367 5.74 -2.00 4.87
CA VAL A 367 4.70 -1.80 3.87
C VAL A 367 5.19 -2.29 2.52
N LYS A 368 4.33 -3.04 1.82
CA LYS A 368 4.59 -3.54 0.48
C LYS A 368 3.62 -2.90 -0.51
N ILE A 369 4.14 -2.35 -1.60
CA ILE A 369 3.35 -1.87 -2.75
C ILE A 369 3.84 -2.62 -3.98
N HIS A 370 2.99 -3.45 -4.58
CA HIS A 370 3.45 -4.29 -5.68
C HIS A 370 2.45 -4.65 -6.75
N ASP A 371 2.94 -5.04 -7.92
CA ASP A 371 2.10 -5.42 -9.07
C ASP A 371 1.12 -4.29 -9.44
N CYS A 372 1.61 -3.05 -9.49
CA CYS A 372 0.78 -1.87 -9.78
C CYS A 372 1.06 -1.31 -11.17
N ASP A 373 0.02 -0.77 -11.81
CA ASP A 373 0.08 -0.06 -13.08
C ASP A 373 -0.54 1.34 -12.92
N ILE A 374 0.31 2.36 -12.89
CA ILE A 374 -0.04 3.73 -12.47
C ILE A 374 0.22 4.70 -13.63
N GLN A 375 -0.83 5.37 -14.07
CA GLN A 375 -0.72 6.45 -15.04
C GLN A 375 -1.30 7.74 -14.46
N VAL A 376 -0.49 8.79 -14.42
CA VAL A 376 -0.85 10.13 -13.92
C VAL A 376 -0.35 11.22 -14.90
N PRO A 377 -0.76 12.49 -14.75
CA PRO A 377 -0.36 13.56 -15.67
C PRO A 377 1.15 13.82 -15.74
N GLU A 378 1.68 13.89 -16.98
CA GLU A 378 3.07 14.28 -17.26
C GLU A 378 3.30 15.80 -17.29
N VAL A 379 2.21 16.56 -17.30
CA VAL A 379 2.23 18.03 -17.30
C VAL A 379 1.37 18.52 -16.15
N ASP A 380 2.01 19.13 -15.16
CA ASP A 380 1.36 19.78 -14.04
C ASP A 380 1.87 21.21 -13.83
N SER A 381 0.96 22.10 -13.45
CA SER A 381 1.24 23.52 -13.25
C SER A 381 1.98 23.83 -11.93
N GLN A 382 1.96 22.92 -10.95
CA GLN A 382 2.56 23.12 -9.63
C GLN A 382 3.97 22.54 -9.57
N TRP A 383 4.13 21.29 -10.00
CA TRP A 383 5.36 20.52 -9.86
C TRP A 383 5.97 20.11 -11.20
N SER A 384 5.51 20.67 -12.32
CA SER A 384 5.85 20.26 -13.70
C SER A 384 5.30 18.89 -14.11
N GLU A 385 5.20 17.95 -13.17
CA GLU A 385 4.74 16.58 -13.37
C GLU A 385 4.18 15.99 -12.07
N ASP A 386 3.04 15.28 -12.13
CA ASP A 386 2.43 14.62 -10.97
C ASP A 386 3.19 13.34 -10.58
N ALA A 387 3.33 13.04 -9.28
CA ALA A 387 4.04 11.84 -8.85
C ALA A 387 3.13 10.60 -8.91
N SER A 388 3.68 9.50 -9.44
CA SER A 388 3.01 8.20 -9.46
C SER A 388 2.94 7.59 -8.06
N ILE A 389 4.03 7.70 -7.29
CA ILE A 389 4.05 7.36 -5.86
C ILE A 389 4.82 8.43 -5.10
N GLU A 390 4.26 8.96 -4.02
CA GLU A 390 4.94 9.86 -3.10
C GLU A 390 4.71 9.41 -1.65
N LEU A 391 5.77 9.03 -0.93
CA LEU A 391 5.69 8.49 0.42
C LEU A 391 6.67 9.18 1.37
N TRP A 392 6.21 9.40 2.60
CA TRP A 392 6.96 10.15 3.60
C TRP A 392 7.18 9.33 4.87
N ASN A 393 8.35 9.49 5.49
CA ASN A 393 8.72 8.91 6.77
C ASN A 393 8.68 7.37 6.77
N LEU A 394 9.47 6.75 5.91
CA LEU A 394 9.68 5.32 5.81
C LEU A 394 10.69 4.86 6.87
N SER A 395 10.23 4.00 7.77
CA SER A 395 11.08 3.23 8.68
C SER A 395 11.61 1.98 7.96
N TYR A 396 11.90 0.91 8.72
CA TYR A 396 12.44 -0.32 8.18
C TYR A 396 11.42 -1.18 7.41
N GLY A 397 11.94 -2.03 6.51
CA GLY A 397 11.22 -3.15 5.92
C GLY A 397 10.23 -2.83 4.79
N ASN A 398 10.24 -1.62 4.24
CA ASN A 398 9.33 -1.26 3.17
C ASN A 398 9.83 -1.78 1.81
N GLU A 399 8.90 -2.19 0.94
CA GLU A 399 9.19 -2.70 -0.39
C GLU A 399 8.24 -2.13 -1.45
N ILE A 400 8.79 -1.78 -2.60
CA ILE A 400 8.03 -1.42 -3.81
C ILE A 400 8.52 -2.31 -4.95
N TYR A 401 7.65 -3.13 -5.55
CA TYR A 401 8.11 -4.01 -6.64
C TYR A 401 7.08 -4.34 -7.70
N ASN A 402 7.55 -4.67 -8.91
CA ASN A 402 6.68 -4.96 -10.05
C ASN A 402 5.71 -3.79 -10.35
N VAL A 403 6.22 -2.55 -10.32
CA VAL A 403 5.42 -1.36 -10.60
C VAL A 403 5.76 -0.83 -11.98
N ALA A 404 4.75 -0.56 -12.80
CA ALA A 404 4.89 0.20 -14.04
C ALA A 404 4.22 1.57 -13.88
N CYS A 405 4.91 2.63 -14.27
CA CYS A 405 4.36 3.97 -14.27
C CYS A 405 4.99 4.88 -15.30
N ASN A 406 4.34 6.01 -15.57
CA ASN A 406 4.83 7.00 -16.54
C ASN A 406 5.59 8.15 -15.88
N THR A 407 5.27 8.43 -14.61
CA THR A 407 5.90 9.54 -13.87
C THR A 407 6.76 9.09 -12.69
N TRP A 408 7.36 10.08 -12.03
CA TRP A 408 8.33 9.93 -10.96
C TRP A 408 7.78 9.34 -9.65
N LEU A 409 8.69 8.75 -8.88
CA LEU A 409 8.46 8.22 -7.53
C LEU A 409 9.27 9.02 -6.51
N SER A 410 8.67 9.42 -5.40
CA SER A 410 9.33 10.17 -4.32
C SER A 410 9.19 9.46 -2.97
N MET A 411 10.33 9.16 -2.35
CA MET A 411 10.40 8.53 -1.03
C MET A 411 11.34 9.33 -0.15
N VAL A 412 10.78 10.03 0.83
CA VAL A 412 11.55 10.98 1.63
C VAL A 412 11.29 10.81 3.11
N ASN A 413 12.34 10.89 3.92
CA ASN A 413 12.19 11.05 5.36
C ASN A 413 12.38 12.51 5.72
N HIS A 414 11.66 12.95 6.75
CA HIS A 414 11.88 14.29 7.25
C HIS A 414 13.32 14.44 7.72
N SER A 415 13.86 15.63 7.47
CA SER A 415 15.27 15.99 7.56
C SER A 415 15.86 16.00 8.99
N VAL A 416 15.02 15.77 10.00
CA VAL A 416 15.39 15.67 11.43
C VAL A 416 15.04 14.30 12.05
N MET A 417 14.46 13.38 11.27
CA MET A 417 13.99 12.08 11.75
C MET A 417 15.12 11.04 11.74
N ASN A 418 16.00 11.12 12.74
CA ASN A 418 17.17 10.23 12.88
C ASN A 418 16.80 8.80 13.31
N GLU A 419 15.65 8.61 13.94
CA GLU A 419 15.23 7.32 14.51
C GLU A 419 14.93 6.25 13.45
N TYR A 420 14.74 6.67 12.19
CA TYR A 420 14.57 5.77 11.07
C TYR A 420 15.88 5.47 10.33
N GLN A 421 17.04 5.84 10.87
CA GLN A 421 18.31 5.39 10.31
C GLN A 421 18.44 3.85 10.42
N PRO A 422 18.99 3.18 9.39
CA PRO A 422 19.25 1.75 9.41
C PRO A 422 20.09 1.32 10.61
N THR A 423 19.81 0.13 11.12
CA THR A 423 20.56 -0.50 12.22
C THR A 423 21.07 -1.87 11.79
N ALA A 424 21.95 -2.49 12.57
CA ALA A 424 22.39 -3.87 12.30
C ALA A 424 21.22 -4.88 12.27
N LYS A 425 20.18 -4.65 13.09
CA LYS A 425 18.97 -5.49 13.11
C LYS A 425 18.06 -5.22 11.92
N ASN A 426 17.92 -3.95 11.55
CA ASN A 426 17.04 -3.48 10.49
C ASN A 426 17.86 -2.64 9.49
N PRO A 427 18.61 -3.28 8.58
CA PRO A 427 19.56 -2.58 7.71
C PRO A 427 18.94 -1.91 6.49
N SER A 428 17.65 -2.15 6.23
CA SER A 428 16.96 -1.67 5.03
C SER A 428 15.66 -0.97 5.40
N ASN A 429 15.53 0.26 4.92
CA ASN A 429 14.30 1.03 5.01
C ASN A 429 13.42 0.82 3.79
N LEU A 430 14.03 0.75 2.61
CA LEU A 430 13.32 0.66 1.35
C LEU A 430 14.06 -0.24 0.36
N LYS A 431 13.32 -1.17 -0.23
CA LYS A 431 13.74 -1.91 -1.42
C LYS A 431 12.81 -1.63 -2.58
N MET A 432 13.34 -1.19 -3.70
CA MET A 432 12.61 -0.97 -4.95
C MET A 432 13.13 -1.95 -6.00
N ARG A 433 12.28 -2.83 -6.52
CA ARG A 433 12.69 -3.92 -7.43
C ARG A 433 11.75 -4.04 -8.61
N ASN A 434 12.25 -4.21 -9.83
CA ASN A 434 11.39 -4.35 -11.01
C ASN A 434 10.39 -3.18 -11.15
N VAL A 435 10.88 -1.95 -10.96
CA VAL A 435 10.12 -0.73 -11.21
C VAL A 435 10.42 -0.25 -12.62
N ARG A 436 9.40 0.08 -13.40
CA ARG A 436 9.53 0.56 -14.77
C ARG A 436 8.90 1.93 -14.88
N ILE A 437 9.72 2.94 -15.12
CA ILE A 437 9.32 4.33 -15.27
C ILE A 437 9.66 4.76 -16.69
N LYS A 438 8.63 5.11 -17.46
CA LYS A 438 8.81 5.56 -18.83
C LYS A 438 7.98 6.81 -19.08
N ASP A 439 8.67 7.90 -19.37
CA ASP A 439 8.03 9.09 -19.90
C ASP A 439 7.32 8.80 -21.22
N ILE A 440 6.05 9.17 -21.33
CA ILE A 440 5.26 8.93 -22.54
C ILE A 440 5.50 10.04 -23.56
N ASP A 441 5.56 11.30 -23.13
CA ASP A 441 5.79 12.45 -24.00
C ASP A 441 7.28 12.79 -24.24
N GLY A 442 8.18 12.23 -23.43
CA GLY A 442 9.62 12.43 -23.51
C GLY A 442 10.07 13.85 -23.18
N GLN A 443 9.27 14.59 -22.42
CA GLN A 443 9.49 15.99 -22.03
C GLN A 443 9.77 16.18 -20.54
N SER A 444 9.75 15.12 -19.74
CA SER A 444 9.93 15.21 -18.29
C SER A 444 11.26 15.86 -17.91
N VAL A 445 11.15 16.76 -16.94
CA VAL A 445 12.28 17.44 -16.30
C VAL A 445 12.59 16.86 -14.92
N LYS A 446 11.83 15.87 -14.48
CA LYS A 446 11.94 15.25 -13.16
C LYS A 446 12.86 14.04 -13.16
N GLU A 447 13.35 13.70 -11.98
CA GLU A 447 13.92 12.40 -11.68
C GLU A 447 12.92 11.26 -11.89
N SER A 448 13.43 10.06 -12.14
CA SER A 448 12.62 8.86 -12.14
C SER A 448 12.30 8.45 -10.70
N ILE A 449 13.32 8.49 -9.83
CA ILE A 449 13.19 8.18 -8.40
C ILE A 449 13.89 9.28 -7.59
N GLU A 450 13.15 9.88 -6.66
CA GLU A 450 13.65 10.76 -5.60
C GLU A 450 13.76 9.98 -4.30
N VAL A 451 14.92 10.02 -3.66
CA VAL A 451 15.18 9.38 -2.36
C VAL A 451 15.85 10.36 -1.40
N ALA A 452 15.27 10.53 -0.21
CA ALA A 452 15.89 11.26 0.90
C ALA A 452 15.86 10.43 2.19
N LEU A 453 16.47 9.25 2.17
CA LEU A 453 16.59 8.33 3.30
C LEU A 453 17.75 7.33 3.11
N SER A 454 18.19 6.74 4.22
CA SER A 454 19.24 5.71 4.27
C SER A 454 18.70 4.28 4.11
N GLY A 455 19.57 3.31 3.82
CA GLY A 455 19.23 1.89 3.78
C GLY A 455 18.36 1.51 2.58
N VAL A 456 18.74 2.02 1.42
CA VAL A 456 17.95 1.94 0.19
C VAL A 456 18.59 0.98 -0.79
N GLU A 457 17.79 0.09 -1.35
CA GLU A 457 18.14 -0.77 -2.47
C GLU A 457 17.24 -0.42 -3.66
N ILE A 458 17.80 -0.04 -4.80
CA ILE A 458 17.06 0.12 -6.07
C ILE A 458 17.67 -0.85 -7.07
N SER A 459 16.91 -1.87 -7.45
CA SER A 459 17.43 -2.91 -8.31
C SER A 459 16.49 -3.39 -9.39
N ASN A 460 17.08 -4.01 -10.42
CA ASN A 460 16.33 -4.66 -11.51
C ASN A 460 15.30 -3.74 -12.17
N SER A 461 15.54 -2.43 -12.24
CA SER A 461 14.55 -1.42 -12.65
C SER A 461 14.90 -0.76 -14.00
N TYR A 462 13.92 -0.09 -14.61
CA TYR A 462 14.03 0.59 -15.90
C TYR A 462 13.60 2.04 -15.80
N PHE A 463 14.42 2.92 -16.35
CA PHE A 463 14.15 4.34 -16.40
C PHE A 463 14.38 4.82 -17.82
N GLN A 464 13.34 5.37 -18.44
CA GLN A 464 13.38 5.82 -19.82
C GLN A 464 12.82 7.23 -19.99
N ASP A 465 13.54 8.04 -20.77
CA ASP A 465 13.09 9.36 -21.26
C ASP A 465 12.81 10.39 -20.15
N LYS A 466 13.38 10.20 -18.95
CA LYS A 466 13.23 11.14 -17.81
C LYS A 466 14.30 12.24 -17.78
N GLY A 467 14.06 13.28 -16.98
CA GLY A 467 15.02 14.35 -16.74
C GLY A 467 16.27 13.88 -15.97
N PHE A 468 16.04 13.13 -14.88
CA PHE A 468 17.08 12.44 -14.12
C PHE A 468 16.70 10.97 -13.89
N GLY A 469 17.68 10.13 -13.57
CA GLY A 469 17.42 8.74 -13.19
C GLY A 469 17.03 8.67 -11.72
N ILE A 470 17.97 8.30 -10.86
CA ILE A 470 17.81 8.27 -9.41
C ILE A 470 18.50 9.51 -8.81
N ALA A 471 17.76 10.30 -8.04
CA ALA A 471 18.28 11.43 -7.27
C ALA A 471 18.26 11.09 -5.77
N ILE A 472 19.41 11.25 -5.11
CA ILE A 472 19.57 10.99 -3.67
C ILE A 472 19.91 12.30 -2.97
N TRP A 473 18.95 12.81 -2.21
CA TRP A 473 19.04 14.11 -1.52
C TRP A 473 19.32 13.93 -0.04
N GLY A 474 20.21 14.74 0.53
CA GLY A 474 20.54 14.72 1.96
C GLY A 474 19.58 15.52 2.84
N GLY A 475 18.42 15.92 2.31
CA GLY A 475 17.43 16.74 3.01
C GLY A 475 17.89 18.16 3.35
N LYS A 476 19.09 18.57 2.91
CA LYS A 476 19.74 19.84 3.26
C LYS A 476 19.03 21.06 2.70
N ALA A 477 18.41 20.93 1.53
CA ALA A 477 17.55 21.96 0.92
C ALA A 477 16.33 22.34 1.81
N TRP A 478 15.97 21.49 2.77
CA TRP A 478 14.82 21.65 3.67
C TRP A 478 15.25 21.78 5.14
N GLY A 479 16.49 22.21 5.39
CA GLY A 479 17.02 22.48 6.74
C GLY A 479 17.56 21.27 7.51
N GLY A 480 17.70 20.10 6.86
CA GLY A 480 18.29 18.91 7.50
C GLY A 480 19.80 18.82 7.41
N SER A 481 20.35 17.94 8.24
CA SER A 481 21.78 17.62 8.32
C SER A 481 22.08 16.12 8.27
N ILE A 482 21.07 15.29 7.95
CA ILE A 482 21.21 13.83 7.97
C ILE A 482 21.94 13.36 6.72
N GLU A 483 23.11 12.77 6.92
CA GLU A 483 23.85 12.08 5.88
C GLU A 483 23.14 10.77 5.53
N ASN A 484 22.74 10.60 4.27
CA ASN A 484 22.19 9.33 3.80
C ASN A 484 23.28 8.26 3.70
N GLN A 485 22.99 7.05 4.15
CA GLN A 485 23.96 5.97 4.19
C GLN A 485 23.40 4.67 3.65
N ASN A 486 24.28 3.78 3.19
CA ASN A 486 23.96 2.42 2.75
C ASN A 486 22.99 2.42 1.57
N ILE A 487 23.45 2.98 0.44
CA ILE A 487 22.66 3.05 -0.79
C ILE A 487 23.20 2.03 -1.80
N ASN A 488 22.34 1.14 -2.28
CA ASN A 488 22.68 0.08 -3.21
C ASN A 488 21.84 0.22 -4.49
N ILE A 489 22.49 0.46 -5.62
CA ILE A 489 21.84 0.62 -6.93
C ILE A 489 22.43 -0.41 -7.89
N HIS A 490 21.66 -1.42 -8.26
CA HIS A 490 22.19 -2.49 -9.11
C HIS A 490 21.23 -3.16 -10.09
N ASN A 491 21.76 -3.72 -11.18
CA ASN A 491 20.96 -4.39 -12.22
C ASN A 491 19.89 -3.48 -12.86
N ASN A 492 20.09 -2.16 -12.86
CA ASN A 492 19.15 -1.22 -13.48
C ASN A 492 19.55 -0.88 -14.91
N ILE A 493 18.59 -0.40 -15.70
CA ILE A 493 18.83 0.19 -17.02
C ILE A 493 18.34 1.65 -16.99
N PHE A 494 19.21 2.56 -17.38
CA PHE A 494 18.92 3.97 -17.61
C PHE A 494 19.05 4.22 -19.10
N ALA A 495 17.96 4.56 -19.78
CA ALA A 495 17.93 4.75 -21.23
C ALA A 495 17.41 6.14 -21.58
N ASN A 496 18.22 6.94 -22.27
CA ASN A 496 17.82 8.28 -22.72
C ASN A 496 17.35 9.22 -21.59
N VAL A 497 17.98 9.14 -20.42
CA VAL A 497 17.83 10.11 -19.34
C VAL A 497 18.71 11.32 -19.64
N ALA A 498 18.12 12.41 -20.14
CA ALA A 498 18.65 13.79 -20.24
C ALA A 498 18.03 14.56 -21.41
N ARG A 499 16.94 15.33 -21.20
CA ARG A 499 16.40 16.23 -22.24
C ARG A 499 15.70 17.48 -21.68
N LYS A 500 16.42 18.60 -21.52
CA LYS A 500 16.03 19.97 -21.94
C LYS A 500 16.98 21.07 -21.48
N VAL A 501 16.96 22.18 -22.24
CA VAL A 501 17.83 23.37 -22.21
C VAL A 501 17.69 24.23 -20.93
N GLN A 502 16.66 24.03 -20.11
CA GLN A 502 16.47 24.79 -18.86
C GLN A 502 17.42 24.33 -17.73
N PHE A 503 17.96 23.12 -17.85
CA PHE A 503 19.20 22.73 -17.18
C PHE A 503 20.30 22.74 -18.26
N SER A 504 21.33 23.56 -18.08
CA SER A 504 22.50 23.53 -18.96
C SER A 504 23.06 22.11 -19.06
N PHE A 505 23.50 21.70 -20.26
CA PHE A 505 24.21 20.43 -20.47
C PHE A 505 25.28 20.24 -19.39
N GLY A 506 25.25 19.10 -18.69
CA GLY A 506 26.14 18.80 -17.54
C GLY A 506 25.49 18.87 -16.16
N LYS A 507 24.16 19.06 -16.05
CA LYS A 507 23.42 19.04 -14.77
C LYS A 507 22.36 17.93 -14.63
N SER A 508 22.24 17.02 -15.58
CA SER A 508 21.37 15.83 -15.50
C SER A 508 22.20 14.57 -15.39
N ALA A 509 21.83 13.63 -14.52
CA ALA A 509 22.54 12.36 -14.36
C ALA A 509 21.60 11.16 -14.20
N ALA A 510 22.06 9.98 -14.59
CA ALA A 510 21.34 8.74 -14.30
C ALA A 510 21.36 8.41 -12.80
N ILE A 511 22.46 8.70 -12.11
CA ILE A 511 22.50 8.70 -10.64
C ILE A 511 23.08 10.03 -10.20
N PHE A 512 22.30 10.78 -9.42
CA PHE A 512 22.61 12.11 -8.94
C PHE A 512 22.62 12.13 -7.41
N ILE A 513 23.76 12.48 -6.81
CA ILE A 513 23.95 12.57 -5.36
C ILE A 513 24.62 13.92 -5.05
N PRO A 514 23.84 15.01 -4.96
CA PRO A 514 24.39 16.34 -4.71
C PRO A 514 24.88 16.55 -3.28
N ASP A 515 24.24 15.88 -2.32
CA ASP A 515 24.47 16.07 -0.90
C ASP A 515 25.42 15.01 -0.32
N SER A 516 25.77 15.18 0.96
CA SER A 516 26.57 14.19 1.68
C SER A 516 25.82 12.87 1.79
N ALA A 517 26.43 11.81 1.27
CA ALA A 517 25.98 10.44 1.44
C ALA A 517 27.18 9.51 1.49
N SER A 518 27.09 8.38 2.19
CA SER A 518 28.20 7.43 2.28
C SER A 518 27.80 5.97 2.18
N ASN A 519 28.80 5.14 1.87
CA ASN A 519 28.62 3.70 1.63
C ASN A 519 27.66 3.47 0.46
N ILE A 520 28.11 3.89 -0.73
CA ILE A 520 27.34 3.88 -1.97
C ILE A 520 27.85 2.77 -2.88
N ASN A 521 26.97 1.84 -3.25
CA ASN A 521 27.27 0.73 -4.16
C ASN A 521 26.46 0.90 -5.46
N ILE A 522 27.16 1.02 -6.58
CA ILE A 522 26.57 1.18 -7.92
C ILE A 522 27.12 0.05 -8.79
N HIS A 523 26.38 -1.05 -8.92
CA HIS A 523 26.89 -2.28 -9.53
C HIS A 523 26.01 -2.81 -10.65
N ASN A 524 26.60 -3.42 -11.69
CA ASN A 524 25.81 -4.18 -12.68
C ASN A 524 24.70 -3.36 -13.37
N ASN A 525 24.85 -2.04 -13.51
CA ASN A 525 23.87 -1.20 -14.22
C ASN A 525 24.26 -1.00 -15.69
N VAL A 526 23.28 -0.66 -16.52
CA VAL A 526 23.49 -0.20 -17.90
C VAL A 526 23.04 1.25 -18.02
N PHE A 527 23.95 2.10 -18.48
CA PHE A 527 23.77 3.52 -18.71
C PHE A 527 23.83 3.76 -20.22
N ASP A 528 22.71 4.06 -20.88
CA ASP A 528 22.65 4.24 -22.34
C ASP A 528 22.11 5.61 -22.77
N ASN A 529 22.95 6.36 -23.47
CA ASN A 529 22.68 7.66 -24.06
C ASN A 529 22.15 8.68 -23.03
N LEU A 530 23.05 9.19 -22.20
CA LEU A 530 22.70 10.04 -21.06
C LEU A 530 23.46 11.36 -21.09
N GLY A 531 23.08 12.29 -20.22
CA GLY A 531 23.94 13.40 -19.79
C GLY A 531 25.18 12.88 -19.06
N ASN A 532 25.36 13.26 -17.79
CA ASN A 532 26.30 12.56 -16.93
C ASN A 532 25.75 11.15 -16.63
N SER A 533 26.61 10.15 -16.53
CA SER A 533 26.13 8.83 -16.07
C SER A 533 25.99 8.87 -14.55
N LEU A 534 27.07 9.24 -13.85
CA LEU A 534 27.10 9.42 -12.40
C LEU A 534 27.57 10.83 -12.05
N GLN A 535 26.79 11.54 -11.25
CA GLN A 535 27.18 12.80 -10.61
C GLN A 535 27.03 12.64 -9.11
N LEU A 536 28.16 12.52 -8.41
CA LEU A 536 28.22 12.03 -7.03
C LEU A 536 28.68 13.12 -6.05
N ASP A 537 29.02 14.32 -6.54
CA ASP A 537 29.38 15.53 -5.79
C ASP A 537 30.08 15.27 -4.44
N SER A 538 29.34 15.29 -3.33
CA SER A 538 29.88 15.17 -1.97
C SER A 538 29.87 13.74 -1.39
N ALA A 539 29.44 12.74 -2.14
CA ALA A 539 29.36 11.36 -1.69
C ALA A 539 30.73 10.76 -1.36
N ASP A 540 30.76 9.80 -0.43
CA ASP A 540 31.98 9.15 0.03
C ASP A 540 31.83 7.62 0.13
N ARG A 541 32.97 6.91 0.15
CA ARG A 541 33.04 5.44 0.24
C ARG A 541 32.20 4.78 -0.85
N ILE A 542 32.61 5.02 -2.10
CA ILE A 542 31.83 4.69 -3.28
C ILE A 542 32.43 3.46 -3.98
N SER A 543 31.60 2.50 -4.32
CA SER A 543 31.96 1.28 -5.06
C SER A 543 31.21 1.24 -6.38
N ILE A 544 31.92 1.41 -7.51
CA ILE A 544 31.36 1.43 -8.87
C ILE A 544 32.00 0.30 -9.67
N LYS A 545 31.24 -0.79 -9.86
CA LYS A 545 31.77 -2.05 -10.40
C LYS A 545 30.81 -2.70 -11.37
N ASN A 546 31.33 -3.42 -12.36
CA ASN A 546 30.53 -4.22 -13.29
C ASN A 546 29.46 -3.41 -14.05
N ASN A 547 29.58 -2.09 -14.21
CA ASN A 547 28.60 -1.31 -14.96
C ASN A 547 28.98 -1.17 -16.44
N VAL A 548 27.99 -0.90 -17.28
CA VAL A 548 28.16 -0.61 -18.70
C VAL A 548 27.76 0.84 -18.99
N PHE A 549 28.69 1.61 -19.55
CA PHE A 549 28.51 3.01 -19.95
C PHE A 549 28.49 3.12 -21.47
N LEU A 550 27.34 3.44 -22.05
CA LEU A 550 27.11 3.56 -23.49
C LEU A 550 26.75 5.00 -23.86
N ASN A 551 27.58 5.59 -24.73
CA ASN A 551 27.30 6.87 -25.40
C ASN A 551 26.94 8.02 -24.44
N SER A 552 27.58 8.07 -23.28
CA SER A 552 27.43 9.18 -22.32
C SER A 552 27.88 10.49 -22.96
N GLN A 553 27.01 11.48 -22.97
CA GLN A 553 27.25 12.80 -23.55
C GLN A 553 27.96 13.74 -22.57
N GLY A 554 27.81 13.50 -21.26
CA GLY A 554 28.52 14.16 -20.16
C GLY A 554 29.73 13.35 -19.67
N ASP A 555 30.02 13.46 -18.37
CA ASP A 555 31.03 12.65 -17.67
C ASP A 555 30.50 11.23 -17.42
N ASP A 556 31.40 10.24 -17.43
CA ASP A 556 31.07 8.87 -17.01
C ASP A 556 30.89 8.86 -15.48
N VAL A 557 31.80 9.53 -14.76
CA VAL A 557 31.73 9.76 -13.31
C VAL A 557 32.27 11.14 -12.96
N GLN A 558 31.45 11.95 -12.29
CA GLN A 558 31.81 13.27 -11.80
C GLN A 558 31.66 13.34 -10.26
N GLY A 559 32.63 13.96 -9.58
CA GLY A 559 32.59 14.15 -8.13
C GLY A 559 32.81 12.86 -7.32
N GLY A 560 32.52 12.93 -6.02
CA GLY A 560 32.66 11.84 -5.07
C GLY A 560 34.08 11.67 -4.49
N LYS A 561 34.17 10.87 -3.41
CA LYS A 561 35.40 10.58 -2.65
C LYS A 561 35.55 9.09 -2.37
N ASN A 562 36.79 8.64 -2.17
CA ASN A 562 37.15 7.24 -1.88
C ASN A 562 36.46 6.23 -2.82
N ILE A 563 36.67 6.43 -4.13
CA ILE A 563 35.97 5.70 -5.19
C ILE A 563 36.77 4.47 -5.60
N ALA A 564 36.15 3.28 -5.47
CA ALA A 564 36.59 2.05 -6.11
C ALA A 564 35.89 1.88 -7.46
N PHE A 565 36.60 2.20 -8.55
CA PHE A 565 36.08 2.14 -9.93
C PHE A 565 36.79 1.04 -10.73
N THR A 566 36.22 -0.16 -10.77
CA THR A 566 36.86 -1.38 -11.33
C THR A 566 35.89 -2.27 -12.11
N ASN A 567 36.38 -3.01 -13.10
CA ASN A 567 35.58 -3.97 -13.89
C ASN A 567 34.34 -3.36 -14.56
N ASN A 568 34.39 -2.09 -14.97
CA ASN A 568 33.33 -1.47 -15.77
C ASN A 568 33.67 -1.54 -17.26
N LEU A 569 32.65 -1.51 -18.12
CA LEU A 569 32.80 -1.41 -19.57
C LEU A 569 32.33 -0.05 -20.06
N ARG A 570 33.08 0.55 -20.98
CA ARG A 570 32.65 1.75 -21.72
C ARG A 570 32.64 1.54 -23.22
N ARG A 571 31.63 2.11 -23.86
CA ARG A 571 31.57 2.34 -25.31
C ARG A 571 31.03 3.73 -25.56
N ASN A 572 31.73 4.52 -26.38
CA ASN A 572 31.19 5.80 -26.85
C ASN A 572 31.51 5.98 -28.34
N THR A 573 30.49 6.30 -29.13
CA THR A 573 30.65 6.54 -30.57
C THR A 573 31.08 7.99 -30.88
N ASN A 574 31.04 8.90 -29.91
CA ASN A 574 31.56 10.24 -30.06
C ASN A 574 33.09 10.22 -30.03
N SER A 575 33.72 10.43 -31.18
CA SER A 575 35.19 10.44 -31.33
C SER A 575 35.88 11.53 -30.52
N ALA A 576 35.17 12.59 -30.10
CA ALA A 576 35.70 13.63 -29.21
C ALA A 576 35.83 13.15 -27.75
N LYS A 577 35.24 12.00 -27.40
CA LYS A 577 35.33 11.38 -26.06
C LYS A 577 35.87 9.95 -26.16
N PRO A 578 37.11 9.75 -26.65
CA PRO A 578 37.64 8.42 -26.94
C PRO A 578 37.91 7.60 -25.68
N THR A 579 38.15 8.24 -24.54
CA THR A 579 38.52 7.61 -23.26
C THR A 579 37.50 7.88 -22.17
N TRP A 580 37.65 7.21 -21.02
CA TRP A 580 36.86 7.48 -19.81
C TRP A 580 36.89 8.97 -19.45
N GLN A 581 35.72 9.55 -19.21
CA GLN A 581 35.53 10.93 -18.78
C GLN A 581 35.32 10.95 -17.27
N ILE A 582 36.42 10.92 -16.53
CA ILE A 582 36.48 10.85 -15.06
C ILE A 582 37.61 11.72 -14.51
N GLN A 583 37.54 12.08 -13.22
CA GLN A 583 38.50 13.00 -12.56
C GLN A 583 39.59 12.28 -11.73
N PHE A 584 39.74 10.96 -11.90
CA PHE A 584 40.70 10.12 -11.18
C PHE A 584 41.31 9.07 -12.12
N ALA A 585 42.37 8.39 -11.67
CA ALA A 585 43.07 7.40 -12.49
C ALA A 585 42.17 6.20 -12.82
N VAL A 586 42.13 5.82 -14.09
CA VAL A 586 41.41 4.63 -14.56
C VAL A 586 42.16 3.38 -14.10
N ASN A 587 41.48 2.47 -13.40
CA ASN A 587 42.02 1.16 -13.07
C ASN A 587 42.06 0.24 -14.31
N ALA A 588 43.13 -0.55 -14.47
CA ALA A 588 43.34 -1.45 -15.62
C ALA A 588 42.29 -2.56 -15.79
N THR A 589 41.51 -2.85 -14.74
CA THR A 589 40.39 -3.81 -14.82
C THR A 589 39.19 -3.26 -15.60
N ASN A 590 39.09 -1.94 -15.82
CA ASN A 590 38.03 -1.37 -16.65
C ASN A 590 38.37 -1.57 -18.14
N ILE A 591 37.36 -1.92 -18.93
CA ILE A 591 37.53 -2.26 -20.34
C ILE A 591 36.76 -1.30 -21.24
N GLN A 592 37.22 -1.19 -22.50
CA GLN A 592 36.55 -0.40 -23.52
C GLN A 592 36.29 -1.26 -24.75
N GLY A 593 35.12 -1.09 -25.36
CA GLY A 593 34.77 -1.78 -26.59
C GLY A 593 33.29 -2.10 -26.70
N ASP A 594 32.94 -2.78 -27.78
CA ASP A 594 31.59 -3.26 -28.00
C ASP A 594 31.19 -4.29 -26.94
N PRO A 595 30.15 -4.07 -26.10
CA PRO A 595 29.66 -5.10 -25.19
C PRO A 595 29.17 -6.35 -25.93
N ARG A 596 28.78 -6.21 -27.21
CA ARG A 596 28.14 -7.25 -28.03
C ARG A 596 26.85 -7.73 -27.37
N PHE A 597 25.98 -6.78 -27.05
CA PHE A 597 24.62 -7.07 -26.64
C PHE A 597 23.78 -7.54 -27.83
N THR A 598 22.64 -8.16 -27.54
CA THR A 598 21.64 -8.60 -28.52
C THR A 598 21.13 -7.44 -29.39
N SER A 599 21.04 -6.23 -28.83
CA SER A 599 20.73 -4.98 -29.54
C SER A 599 19.43 -4.99 -30.37
N THR A 600 18.49 -5.87 -30.01
CA THR A 600 17.17 -6.00 -30.63
C THR A 600 16.10 -6.32 -29.58
N GLY A 601 14.84 -6.05 -29.93
CA GLY A 601 13.69 -6.19 -29.03
C GLY A 601 13.57 -5.06 -28.00
N ASP A 602 12.81 -5.32 -26.94
CA ASP A 602 12.48 -4.32 -25.93
C ASP A 602 13.71 -3.94 -25.07
N ARG A 603 13.87 -2.63 -24.82
CA ARG A 603 15.01 -2.07 -24.08
C ARG A 603 15.03 -2.51 -22.63
N TRP A 604 13.90 -2.76 -22.01
CA TRP A 604 13.86 -3.21 -20.62
C TRP A 604 14.35 -4.65 -20.46
N ASN A 605 13.98 -5.54 -21.40
CA ASN A 605 14.22 -6.97 -21.26
C ASN A 605 15.36 -7.48 -22.15
N SER A 606 15.20 -7.48 -23.47
CA SER A 606 16.06 -8.26 -24.37
C SER A 606 17.27 -7.49 -24.89
N TYR A 607 17.13 -6.18 -25.08
CA TYR A 607 18.10 -5.37 -25.86
C TYR A 607 19.52 -5.41 -25.29
N TYR A 608 19.68 -5.34 -23.97
CA TYR A 608 20.98 -5.27 -23.29
C TYR A 608 21.49 -6.62 -22.76
N LYS A 609 20.88 -7.75 -23.16
CA LYS A 609 21.43 -9.07 -22.82
C LYS A 609 22.70 -9.32 -23.63
N PRO A 610 23.71 -10.01 -23.08
CA PRO A 610 24.82 -10.52 -23.88
C PRO A 610 24.27 -11.35 -25.05
N ALA A 611 24.81 -11.16 -26.26
CA ALA A 611 24.35 -11.89 -27.44
C ALA A 611 24.90 -13.33 -27.52
N SER A 612 26.03 -13.60 -26.86
CA SER A 612 26.68 -14.91 -26.82
C SER A 612 27.66 -15.00 -25.65
N SER A 613 28.15 -16.20 -25.35
CA SER A 613 29.27 -16.41 -24.41
C SER A 613 30.58 -15.72 -24.81
N ARG A 614 30.67 -15.18 -26.04
CA ARG A 614 31.83 -14.39 -26.54
C ARG A 614 31.59 -12.88 -26.48
N SER A 615 30.47 -12.45 -25.90
CA SER A 615 30.21 -11.04 -25.65
C SER A 615 31.25 -10.48 -24.68
N LEU A 616 31.64 -9.23 -24.88
CA LEU A 616 32.80 -8.66 -24.17
C LEU A 616 32.57 -8.52 -22.66
N VAL A 617 31.32 -8.55 -22.25
CA VAL A 617 30.87 -8.43 -20.86
C VAL A 617 30.90 -9.75 -20.08
N VAL A 618 30.93 -10.90 -20.77
CA VAL A 618 30.74 -12.22 -20.15
C VAL A 618 31.98 -12.63 -19.35
N ASP A 619 31.80 -13.06 -18.10
CA ASP A 619 32.85 -13.50 -17.18
C ASP A 619 33.94 -12.43 -16.91
N ARG A 620 33.60 -11.13 -17.03
CA ARG A 620 34.56 -10.01 -16.89
C ARG A 620 34.40 -9.15 -15.65
N GLY A 621 33.34 -9.36 -14.89
CA GLY A 621 33.04 -8.65 -13.67
C GLY A 621 33.89 -9.13 -12.48
N THR A 622 33.53 -8.62 -11.31
CA THR A 622 34.07 -9.03 -10.02
C THR A 622 32.92 -9.30 -9.05
N TYR A 623 33.10 -10.23 -8.10
CA TYR A 623 32.05 -10.57 -7.15
C TYR A 623 31.69 -9.37 -6.26
N VAL A 624 30.42 -8.99 -6.27
CA VAL A 624 29.86 -7.87 -5.52
C VAL A 624 28.75 -8.30 -4.54
N GLY A 625 28.64 -9.61 -4.27
CA GLY A 625 27.57 -10.15 -3.42
C GLY A 625 26.30 -10.58 -4.18
N LEU A 626 26.29 -10.50 -5.50
CA LEU A 626 25.20 -10.96 -6.36
C LEU A 626 25.51 -12.35 -6.93
N SER A 627 24.47 -13.16 -7.14
CA SER A 627 24.60 -14.46 -7.81
C SER A 627 25.02 -14.28 -9.26
N TYR A 628 25.86 -15.18 -9.75
CA TYR A 628 26.36 -15.19 -11.12
C TYR A 628 26.58 -16.62 -11.62
N SER A 629 26.72 -16.76 -12.93
CA SER A 629 27.11 -18.03 -13.57
C SER A 629 28.52 -17.93 -14.14
N GLY A 630 29.14 -19.08 -14.45
CA GLY A 630 30.48 -19.10 -15.02
C GLY A 630 31.60 -18.93 -14.00
N SER A 631 32.69 -18.29 -14.44
CA SER A 631 33.93 -18.09 -13.69
C SER A 631 33.97 -16.75 -12.94
N ALA A 632 33.18 -15.76 -13.38
CA ALA A 632 33.02 -14.46 -12.72
C ALA A 632 31.67 -13.83 -13.14
N PRO A 633 31.14 -12.84 -12.40
CA PRO A 633 29.94 -12.12 -12.83
C PRO A 633 30.11 -11.46 -14.19
N ASP A 634 29.01 -11.28 -14.91
CA ASP A 634 29.00 -10.50 -16.13
C ASP A 634 28.98 -8.99 -15.82
N ILE A 635 29.51 -8.18 -16.74
CA ILE A 635 29.42 -6.73 -16.66
C ILE A 635 28.08 -6.27 -17.26
N GLY A 636 27.36 -5.44 -16.51
CA GLY A 636 26.04 -4.94 -16.86
C GLY A 636 24.93 -5.69 -16.12
N ARG A 637 23.70 -5.52 -16.59
CA ARG A 637 22.50 -5.98 -15.87
C ARG A 637 22.30 -7.48 -15.89
N TRP A 638 22.58 -8.12 -17.02
CA TRP A 638 22.17 -9.48 -17.33
C TRP A 638 23.38 -10.41 -17.36
N GLU A 639 23.23 -11.56 -16.71
CA GLU A 639 24.09 -12.72 -16.89
C GLU A 639 23.71 -13.43 -18.21
N TRP A 640 24.71 -14.01 -18.89
CA TRP A 640 24.56 -14.82 -20.09
C TRP A 640 23.99 -16.22 -19.83
#